data_AF-A0A8F2W2J6-F1
#
_entry.id   AF-A0A8F2W2J6-F1
#
_cell.length_a   1.000
_cell.length_b   1.000
_cell.length_c   1.000
_cell.angle_alpha   90.00
_cell.angle_beta   90.00
_cell.angle_gamma   90.00
#
_symmetry.space_group_name_H-M   'P 1'
#
loop_
_entity.id
_entity.type
_entity.pdbx_description
1 polymer ?
#
loop_
_entity_poly.entity_id
_entity_poly.type
_entity_poly.pdbx_seq_one_letter_code
_entity_poly.pdbx_strand_id
1 'polypeptide(L)'
;MPRDIQNHLLFEVATEVAHKVGGIYSVLKSKAPITVAEYRERYTLIGPLNYESAQIEVEEIPLKDDHIKTALESMSNRGIKWMYGRWLIEGAPRVLLFDIHSAGYMLNEWKADLWNTAGIPTPDHDHETNDAILLGYIVAWFLGELVYHDRERAVICHCHDGRIDVTTIFTTHATLLGRYLCAGSTDFYNNLKYFDVDAEAGKRGIYHRYCIERSATHSADVFTTVSHITAYESEHLLKRKPDGVLPNGLNVVKFQAVHEFQNLHALKKEKINEFVKGHFYGNYDFDLDNTLYFFIAGRYEFRNKGADFFIEALARLNHRLKVAGSKMTVVAFIIMPGKINSYTVETLKGQAVIKSLEGTISEVQKKIGERLFEHCARFPNSNSVSNTNGQEVPSIDDLIKPADRVLLKRRIFALKRDGLPPIVTHNMADDANDPILNHIRRVQLFNKPEDRVKIIFHPEFLNANNPILSIDYEEFVRGCHLGVFPSYYEPWGYTPAECTVMGVPSITTNLSGFGCYMEDLIENTSDYGIYIVDRRQKSVDESINQLVDYMFDFTEKTRRQRINQRNRTERLSDLLDWKRMGLEYIKARQLSLKRAYPEKFKNGANPFQNSSNLKLTRPLSVPGSPRTKGMMTPGDLGSLQDAAQALEQEDYVGFRLGEDGDGDDEDAPYPLTLRGSSAPPQDDVKSQEILVELKNGESVVGKLTDCDSWMNLTLSEAVVTYNKGEKFNKLEQIYIRGSHIKFLRLPESVMDHAKEQSMLNQEQRNRNQKRKGGQQHRKFNDNRDGRGNYGNRGGQGRRTYQGQHQHQANA
;
A
#
# COMPACT_ATOMS: atom_id res chain seq x y z
N MET A 1 12.72 33.98 -28.80
CA MET A 1 13.44 33.88 -27.51
C MET A 1 13.23 32.46 -26.98
N PRO A 2 14.21 31.81 -26.35
CA PRO A 2 13.99 30.44 -25.92
C PRO A 2 13.10 30.42 -24.65
N ARG A 3 11.96 29.73 -24.74
CA ARG A 3 10.94 29.58 -23.68
C ARG A 3 11.52 29.21 -22.31
N ASP A 4 10.94 29.70 -21.24
CA ASP A 4 11.34 29.38 -19.87
C ASP A 4 11.01 27.91 -19.53
N ILE A 5 12.04 27.17 -19.13
CA ILE A 5 11.99 25.75 -18.80
C ILE A 5 11.72 25.55 -17.30
N GLN A 6 12.07 26.51 -16.44
CA GLN A 6 11.81 26.40 -15.00
C GLN A 6 10.35 26.75 -14.70
N ASN A 7 9.82 27.78 -15.37
CA ASN A 7 8.43 28.20 -15.23
C ASN A 7 7.48 27.62 -16.30
N HIS A 8 7.50 26.30 -16.52
CA HIS A 8 6.72 25.66 -17.56
C HIS A 8 5.28 25.29 -17.14
N LEU A 9 4.37 25.21 -18.11
CA LEU A 9 2.98 24.75 -17.95
C LEU A 9 2.90 23.23 -18.12
N LEU A 10 1.98 22.60 -17.40
CA LEU A 10 1.71 21.17 -17.49
C LEU A 10 0.24 20.91 -17.80
N PHE A 11 -0.01 20.35 -18.98
CA PHE A 11 -1.32 19.83 -19.38
C PHE A 11 -1.29 18.32 -19.36
N GLU A 12 -2.21 17.70 -18.63
CA GLU A 12 -2.33 16.24 -18.57
C GLU A 12 -3.67 15.81 -19.14
N VAL A 13 -3.64 15.04 -20.22
CA VAL A 13 -4.82 14.76 -21.04
C VAL A 13 -5.23 13.30 -20.87
N ALA A 14 -6.48 13.06 -20.50
CA ALA A 14 -7.03 11.72 -20.45
C ALA A 14 -8.55 11.73 -20.65
N THR A 15 -9.08 10.62 -21.16
CA THR A 15 -10.53 10.42 -21.29
C THR A 15 -11.24 10.27 -19.95
N GLU A 16 -10.51 9.89 -18.89
CA GLU A 16 -11.04 9.64 -17.55
C GLU A 16 -10.99 10.87 -16.61
N VAL A 17 -10.68 12.07 -17.13
CA VAL A 17 -10.73 13.31 -16.32
C VAL A 17 -12.18 13.66 -16.02
N ALA A 18 -12.53 13.83 -14.74
CA ALA A 18 -13.89 14.14 -14.26
C ALA A 18 -15.00 13.15 -14.72
N HIS A 19 -14.60 11.95 -15.16
CA HIS A 19 -15.50 10.89 -15.60
C HIS A 19 -14.88 9.51 -15.34
N LYS A 20 -15.42 8.77 -14.37
CA LYS A 20 -14.87 7.48 -13.96
C LYS A 20 -15.28 6.35 -14.93
N VAL A 21 -14.38 5.99 -15.84
CA VAL A 21 -14.54 4.84 -16.75
C VAL A 21 -13.73 3.62 -16.28
N GLY A 22 -12.54 3.85 -15.74
CA GLY A 22 -11.56 2.80 -15.48
C GLY A 22 -10.64 3.10 -14.30
N GLY A 23 -9.42 2.53 -14.39
CA GLY A 23 -8.40 2.68 -13.36
C GLY A 23 -7.57 3.95 -13.49
N ILE A 24 -7.58 4.62 -14.65
CA ILE A 24 -6.78 5.83 -14.89
C ILE A 24 -7.37 6.99 -14.08
N TYR A 25 -8.69 7.04 -13.91
CA TYR A 25 -9.39 7.97 -13.00
C TYR A 25 -8.75 7.96 -11.61
N SER A 26 -8.51 6.77 -11.04
CA SER A 26 -7.90 6.62 -9.72
C SER A 26 -6.45 7.08 -9.68
N VAL A 27 -5.69 6.89 -10.78
CA VAL A 27 -4.32 7.39 -10.90
C VAL A 27 -4.31 8.91 -10.89
N LEU A 28 -5.09 9.54 -11.78
CA LEU A 28 -5.14 10.99 -11.90
C LEU A 28 -5.62 11.62 -10.60
N LYS A 29 -6.66 11.05 -9.98
CA LYS A 29 -7.20 11.51 -8.71
C LYS A 29 -6.19 11.43 -7.57
N SER A 30 -5.54 10.27 -7.39
CA SER A 30 -4.58 10.10 -6.29
C SER A 30 -3.27 10.86 -6.52
N LYS A 31 -2.87 11.07 -7.78
CA LYS A 31 -1.67 11.84 -8.15
C LYS A 31 -1.87 13.35 -8.07
N ALA A 32 -3.11 13.85 -8.18
CA ALA A 32 -3.39 15.28 -8.22
C ALA A 32 -2.82 16.09 -7.04
N PRO A 33 -2.87 15.65 -5.77
CA PRO A 33 -2.31 16.41 -4.65
C PRO A 33 -0.81 16.68 -4.79
N ILE A 34 -0.02 15.69 -5.20
CA ILE A 34 1.43 15.85 -5.32
C ILE A 34 1.80 16.73 -6.53
N THR A 35 1.07 16.62 -7.64
CA THR A 35 1.33 17.45 -8.83
C THR A 35 0.87 18.89 -8.63
N VAL A 36 -0.26 19.11 -7.94
CA VAL A 36 -0.70 20.46 -7.56
C VAL A 36 0.26 21.08 -6.56
N ALA A 37 0.82 20.33 -5.62
CA ALA A 37 1.85 20.86 -4.71
C ALA A 37 3.09 21.39 -5.46
N GLU A 38 3.47 20.73 -6.56
CA GLU A 38 4.62 21.11 -7.40
C GLU A 38 4.30 22.24 -8.39
N TYR A 39 3.17 22.19 -9.10
CA TYR A 39 2.84 23.12 -10.20
C TYR A 39 1.86 24.23 -9.81
N ARG A 40 1.09 24.03 -8.74
CA ARG A 40 0.02 24.92 -8.29
C ARG A 40 -0.93 25.26 -9.45
N GLU A 41 -0.99 26.54 -9.81
CA GLU A 41 -1.87 27.07 -10.84
C GLU A 41 -1.48 26.69 -12.28
N ARG A 42 -0.25 26.20 -12.48
CA ARG A 42 0.31 25.87 -13.81
C ARG A 42 -0.06 24.46 -14.30
N TYR A 43 -0.77 23.70 -13.48
CA TYR A 43 -1.23 22.36 -13.80
C TYR A 43 -2.71 22.39 -14.18
N THR A 44 -3.03 21.82 -15.34
CA THR A 44 -4.41 21.72 -15.82
C THR A 44 -4.63 20.34 -16.46
N LEU A 45 -5.67 19.65 -16.01
CA LEU A 45 -6.12 18.40 -16.60
C LEU A 45 -7.08 18.69 -17.76
N ILE A 46 -6.95 17.97 -18.86
CA ILE A 46 -7.83 18.11 -20.02
C ILE A 46 -8.55 16.79 -20.31
N GLY A 47 -9.85 16.86 -20.59
CA GLY A 47 -10.64 15.70 -20.94
C GLY A 47 -11.92 16.02 -21.70
N PRO A 48 -12.68 14.99 -22.12
CA PRO A 48 -13.99 15.17 -22.72
C PRO A 48 -15.02 15.60 -21.66
N LEU A 49 -15.91 16.51 -22.03
CA LEU A 49 -17.00 16.98 -21.17
C LEU A 49 -18.14 15.96 -21.19
N ASN A 50 -18.41 15.35 -20.03
CA ASN A 50 -19.66 14.65 -19.76
C ASN A 50 -20.53 15.51 -18.82
N TYR A 51 -21.69 15.94 -19.31
CA TYR A 51 -22.58 16.84 -18.57
C TYR A 51 -23.11 16.23 -17.26
N GLU A 52 -23.36 14.92 -17.21
CA GLU A 52 -23.90 14.25 -16.02
C GLU A 52 -22.88 14.20 -14.89
N SER A 53 -21.64 13.82 -15.19
CA SER A 53 -20.58 13.71 -14.19
C SER A 53 -19.99 15.07 -13.82
N ALA A 54 -19.87 16.00 -14.77
CA ALA A 54 -19.30 17.33 -14.53
C ALA A 54 -20.11 18.14 -13.52
N GLN A 55 -21.45 18.04 -13.53
CA GLN A 55 -22.32 18.73 -12.55
C GLN A 55 -22.06 18.30 -11.09
N ILE A 56 -21.54 17.09 -10.88
CA ILE A 56 -21.29 16.53 -9.55
C ILE A 56 -19.83 16.70 -9.16
N GLU A 57 -18.90 16.52 -10.10
CA GLU A 57 -17.46 16.47 -9.82
C GLU A 57 -16.72 17.79 -10.04
N VAL A 58 -17.29 18.77 -10.75
CA VAL A 58 -16.57 19.97 -11.17
C VAL A 58 -17.23 21.24 -10.64
N GLU A 59 -16.42 22.08 -10.00
CA GLU A 59 -16.81 23.46 -9.63
C GLU A 59 -16.33 24.41 -10.72
N GLU A 60 -17.25 25.10 -11.40
CA GLU A 60 -16.91 26.10 -12.41
C GLU A 60 -16.26 27.34 -11.79
N ILE A 61 -15.17 27.80 -12.39
CA ILE A 61 -14.39 28.95 -11.89
C ILE A 61 -14.06 29.88 -13.05
N PRO A 62 -14.06 31.22 -12.86
CA PRO A 62 -13.59 32.13 -13.89
C PRO A 62 -12.10 31.90 -14.21
N LEU A 63 -11.79 31.89 -15.50
CA LEU A 63 -10.41 31.85 -16.01
C LEU A 63 -9.64 33.10 -15.57
N LYS A 64 -8.48 32.87 -14.95
CA LYS A 64 -7.58 33.94 -14.49
C LYS A 64 -6.38 34.18 -15.41
N ASP A 65 -5.98 33.19 -16.21
CA ASP A 65 -4.83 33.30 -17.12
C ASP A 65 -5.30 33.87 -18.46
N ASP A 66 -4.80 35.05 -18.81
CA ASP A 66 -5.20 35.77 -20.02
C ASP A 66 -4.84 35.01 -21.30
N HIS A 67 -3.71 34.28 -21.32
CA HIS A 67 -3.28 33.53 -22.50
C HIS A 67 -4.21 32.34 -22.79
N ILE A 68 -4.58 31.59 -21.74
CA ILE A 68 -5.52 30.47 -21.87
C ILE A 68 -6.90 31.00 -22.24
N LYS A 69 -7.32 32.13 -21.66
CA LYS A 69 -8.59 32.76 -21.98
C LYS A 69 -8.67 33.18 -23.45
N THR A 70 -7.65 33.84 -24.00
CA THR A 70 -7.62 34.23 -25.42
C THR A 70 -7.65 33.01 -26.34
N ALA A 71 -6.92 31.94 -26.03
CA ALA A 71 -6.95 30.69 -26.80
C ALA A 71 -8.36 30.06 -26.79
N LEU A 72 -9.02 30.04 -25.64
CA LEU A 72 -10.38 29.49 -25.50
C LEU A 72 -11.45 30.37 -26.17
N GLU A 73 -11.30 31.69 -26.14
CA GLU A 73 -12.18 32.62 -26.88
C GLU A 73 -12.04 32.42 -28.39
N SER A 74 -10.82 32.22 -28.90
CA SER A 74 -10.55 31.88 -30.31
C SER A 74 -11.30 30.60 -30.72
N MET A 75 -11.29 29.56 -29.88
CA MET A 75 -12.00 28.31 -30.12
C MET A 75 -13.53 28.46 -30.01
N SER A 76 -14.03 29.24 -29.05
CA SER A 76 -15.46 29.52 -28.90
C SER A 76 -16.03 30.31 -30.07
N ASN A 77 -15.26 31.22 -30.65
CA ASN A 77 -15.66 31.94 -31.87
C ASN A 77 -15.88 31.01 -33.07
N ARG A 78 -15.24 29.82 -33.06
CA ARG A 78 -15.45 28.76 -34.07
C ARG A 78 -16.47 27.71 -33.61
N GLY A 79 -17.23 27.97 -32.55
CA GLY A 79 -18.34 27.14 -32.10
C GLY A 79 -17.98 25.98 -31.17
N ILE A 80 -16.73 25.89 -30.69
CA ILE A 80 -16.34 24.87 -29.71
C ILE A 80 -16.79 25.30 -28.31
N LYS A 81 -17.54 24.42 -27.65
CA LYS A 81 -17.94 24.61 -26.25
C LYS A 81 -16.92 23.94 -25.33
N TRP A 82 -16.65 24.60 -24.22
CA TRP A 82 -15.74 24.11 -23.19
C TRP A 82 -16.26 24.52 -21.81
N MET A 83 -15.78 23.81 -20.79
CA MET A 83 -16.03 24.09 -19.38
C MET A 83 -14.68 24.16 -18.67
N TYR A 84 -14.49 25.18 -17.85
CA TYR A 84 -13.28 25.34 -17.03
C TYR A 84 -13.65 25.42 -15.56
N GLY A 85 -12.93 24.68 -14.73
CA GLY A 85 -13.25 24.57 -13.31
C GLY A 85 -12.17 23.92 -12.47
N ARG A 86 -12.54 23.55 -11.25
CA ARG A 86 -11.75 22.69 -10.36
C ARG A 86 -12.43 21.36 -10.19
N TRP A 87 -11.63 20.31 -10.22
CA TRP A 87 -12.10 18.98 -9.89
C TRP A 87 -12.22 18.84 -8.37
N LEU A 88 -13.40 18.46 -7.87
CA LEU A 88 -13.73 18.30 -6.46
C LEU A 88 -13.12 17.04 -5.85
N ILE A 89 -11.80 16.99 -5.88
CA ILE A 89 -10.97 15.93 -5.28
C ILE A 89 -9.88 16.57 -4.40
N GLU A 90 -9.16 15.74 -3.65
CA GLU A 90 -8.01 16.19 -2.88
C GLU A 90 -6.98 16.88 -3.80
N GLY A 91 -6.49 18.06 -3.39
CA GLY A 91 -5.62 18.91 -4.20
C GLY A 91 -6.35 19.90 -5.12
N ALA A 92 -7.64 19.70 -5.41
CA ALA A 92 -8.48 20.59 -6.23
C ALA A 92 -7.78 21.13 -7.51
N PRO A 93 -7.31 20.24 -8.41
CA PRO A 93 -6.62 20.65 -9.64
C PRO A 93 -7.57 21.36 -10.60
N ARG A 94 -7.02 22.23 -11.44
CA ARG A 94 -7.75 22.87 -12.54
C ARG A 94 -8.07 21.84 -13.63
N VAL A 95 -9.28 21.90 -14.18
CA VAL A 95 -9.74 21.07 -15.29
C VAL A 95 -10.26 21.93 -16.42
N LEU A 96 -9.97 21.50 -17.64
CA LEU A 96 -10.51 22.03 -18.88
C LEU A 96 -11.20 20.88 -19.64
N LEU A 97 -12.52 20.95 -19.74
CA LEU A 97 -13.33 19.91 -20.36
C LEU A 97 -13.91 20.41 -21.68
N PHE A 98 -13.67 19.66 -22.76
CA PHE A 98 -14.16 20.02 -24.10
C PHE A 98 -15.42 19.23 -24.46
N ASP A 99 -16.44 19.92 -24.96
CA ASP A 99 -17.60 19.28 -25.56
C ASP A 99 -17.24 18.74 -26.95
N ILE A 100 -16.88 17.46 -27.03
CA ILE A 100 -16.50 16.79 -28.26
C ILE A 100 -17.62 16.81 -29.32
N HIS A 101 -18.88 16.82 -28.91
CA HIS A 101 -20.02 16.82 -29.83
C HIS A 101 -20.18 18.17 -30.54
N SER A 102 -19.72 19.26 -29.92
CA SER A 102 -19.73 20.59 -30.55
C SER A 102 -18.88 20.64 -31.82
N ALA A 103 -17.86 19.78 -31.95
CA ALA A 103 -17.00 19.66 -33.11
C ALA A 103 -17.43 18.56 -34.10
N GLY A 104 -18.59 17.94 -33.91
CA GLY A 104 -19.04 16.80 -34.73
C GLY A 104 -19.11 17.08 -36.23
N TYR A 105 -19.33 18.34 -36.63
CA TYR A 105 -19.36 18.76 -38.04
C TYR A 105 -17.99 18.70 -38.73
N MET A 106 -16.89 18.72 -37.97
CA MET A 106 -15.51 18.64 -38.48
C MET A 106 -14.97 17.21 -38.54
N LEU A 107 -15.72 16.22 -38.02
CA LEU A 107 -15.25 14.84 -37.88
C LEU A 107 -14.78 14.22 -39.21
N ASN A 108 -15.53 14.42 -40.30
CA ASN A 108 -15.20 13.85 -41.59
C ASN A 108 -13.89 14.43 -42.17
N GLU A 109 -13.67 15.73 -41.96
CA GLU A 109 -12.44 16.41 -42.37
C GLU A 109 -11.24 15.88 -41.57
N TRP A 110 -11.37 15.79 -40.25
CA TRP A 110 -10.30 15.30 -39.38
C TRP A 110 -10.00 13.81 -39.56
N LYS A 111 -11.00 13.00 -39.90
CA LYS A 111 -10.79 11.59 -40.31
C LYS A 111 -9.98 11.52 -41.60
N ALA A 112 -10.30 12.34 -42.59
CA ALA A 112 -9.58 12.39 -43.86
C ALA A 112 -8.13 12.88 -43.65
N ASP A 113 -7.93 13.91 -42.81
CA ASP A 113 -6.60 14.41 -42.48
C ASP A 113 -5.76 13.37 -41.73
N LEU A 114 -6.36 12.65 -40.78
CA LEU A 114 -5.67 11.59 -40.02
C LEU A 114 -5.22 10.45 -40.94
N TRP A 115 -6.05 10.09 -41.91
CA TRP A 115 -5.69 9.11 -42.93
C TRP A 115 -4.54 9.61 -43.82
N ASN A 116 -4.60 10.86 -44.27
CA ASN A 116 -3.56 11.44 -45.14
C ASN A 116 -2.21 11.61 -44.42
N THR A 117 -2.24 11.97 -43.13
CA THR A 117 -1.04 12.25 -42.34
C THR A 117 -0.42 10.98 -41.76
N ALA A 118 -1.22 10.08 -41.20
CA ALA A 118 -0.75 8.93 -40.42
C ALA A 118 -1.17 7.56 -41.00
N GLY A 119 -2.03 7.51 -42.02
CA GLY A 119 -2.51 6.25 -42.61
C GLY A 119 -3.38 5.43 -41.66
N ILE A 120 -4.04 6.07 -40.69
CA ILE A 120 -4.85 5.39 -39.67
C ILE A 120 -6.29 5.22 -40.19
N PRO A 121 -6.79 3.99 -40.41
CA PRO A 121 -8.16 3.77 -40.85
C PRO A 121 -9.15 4.09 -39.71
N THR A 122 -10.33 4.62 -40.04
CA THR A 122 -11.32 5.06 -39.03
C THR A 122 -12.72 4.58 -39.41
N PRO A 123 -13.18 3.43 -38.88
CA PRO A 123 -14.51 2.92 -39.18
C PRO A 123 -15.62 3.79 -38.56
N ASP A 124 -16.67 4.10 -39.33
CA ASP A 124 -17.72 5.02 -38.86
C ASP A 124 -18.55 4.52 -37.68
N HIS A 125 -18.71 3.20 -37.57
CA HIS A 125 -19.49 2.56 -36.51
C HIS A 125 -18.79 2.56 -35.14
N ASP A 126 -17.50 2.90 -35.07
CA ASP A 126 -16.75 2.90 -33.80
C ASP A 126 -16.75 4.29 -33.15
N HIS A 127 -17.75 4.52 -32.30
CA HIS A 127 -17.91 5.78 -31.57
C HIS A 127 -16.70 6.13 -30.68
N GLU A 128 -16.06 5.15 -30.02
CA GLU A 128 -14.92 5.44 -29.13
C GLU A 128 -13.72 5.97 -29.90
N THR A 129 -13.49 5.44 -31.10
CA THR A 129 -12.43 5.95 -31.99
C THR A 129 -12.77 7.35 -32.49
N ASN A 130 -14.04 7.59 -32.86
CA ASN A 130 -14.49 8.91 -33.30
C ASN A 130 -14.30 9.96 -32.19
N ASP A 131 -14.69 9.64 -30.96
CA ASP A 131 -14.54 10.52 -29.80
C ASP A 131 -13.07 10.81 -29.47
N ALA A 132 -12.20 9.79 -29.58
CA ALA A 132 -10.76 9.95 -29.40
C ALA A 132 -10.14 10.87 -30.46
N ILE A 133 -10.60 10.78 -31.72
CA ILE A 133 -10.15 11.67 -32.81
C ILE A 133 -10.61 13.10 -32.53
N LEU A 134 -11.90 13.30 -32.22
CA LEU A 134 -12.43 14.63 -31.89
C LEU A 134 -11.64 15.27 -30.76
N LEU A 135 -11.44 14.54 -29.65
CA LEU A 135 -10.66 15.03 -28.53
C LEU A 135 -9.21 15.35 -28.93
N GLY A 136 -8.55 14.46 -29.68
CA GLY A 136 -7.18 14.65 -30.13
C GLY A 136 -6.99 15.94 -30.93
N TYR A 137 -7.84 16.17 -31.94
CA TYR A 137 -7.78 17.38 -32.77
C TYR A 137 -8.16 18.66 -32.01
N ILE A 138 -9.16 18.61 -31.11
CA ILE A 138 -9.53 19.77 -30.28
C ILE A 138 -8.38 20.14 -29.34
N VAL A 139 -7.74 19.16 -28.71
CA VAL A 139 -6.61 19.38 -27.81
C VAL A 139 -5.41 19.91 -28.57
N ALA A 140 -5.09 19.33 -29.74
CA ALA A 140 -4.02 19.83 -30.59
C ALA A 140 -4.25 21.27 -31.04
N TRP A 141 -5.49 21.59 -31.43
CA TRP A 141 -5.87 22.95 -31.79
C TRP A 141 -5.74 23.92 -30.60
N PHE A 142 -6.23 23.54 -29.41
CA PHE A 142 -6.05 24.32 -28.20
C PHE A 142 -4.57 24.60 -27.89
N LEU A 143 -3.73 23.57 -27.94
CA LEU A 143 -2.30 23.69 -27.69
C LEU A 143 -1.61 24.57 -28.74
N GLY A 144 -2.03 24.48 -30.01
CA GLY A 144 -1.53 25.33 -31.10
C GLY A 144 -1.84 26.81 -30.89
N GLU A 145 -3.08 27.15 -30.53
CA GLU A 145 -3.49 28.53 -30.22
C GLU A 145 -2.76 29.04 -28.96
N LEU A 146 -2.63 28.20 -27.93
CA LEU A 146 -1.92 28.56 -26.71
C LEU A 146 -0.45 28.88 -26.98
N VAL A 147 0.24 28.04 -27.77
CA VAL A 147 1.65 28.21 -28.14
C VAL A 147 1.87 29.44 -29.03
N TYR A 148 0.86 29.84 -29.80
CA TYR A 148 0.90 31.06 -30.59
C TYR A 148 0.84 32.31 -29.69
N HIS A 149 -0.01 32.29 -28.66
CA HIS A 149 -0.22 33.41 -27.73
C HIS A 149 0.79 33.48 -26.57
N ASP A 150 1.23 32.33 -26.03
CA ASP A 150 2.26 32.23 -24.99
C ASP A 150 3.59 31.74 -25.60
N ARG A 151 4.49 32.71 -25.79
CA ARG A 151 5.87 32.49 -26.25
C ARG A 151 6.89 32.56 -25.13
N GLU A 152 6.44 32.77 -23.90
CA GLU A 152 7.32 32.94 -22.74
C GLU A 152 7.61 31.61 -22.07
N ARG A 153 6.59 30.77 -21.87
CA ARG A 153 6.70 29.54 -21.08
C ARG A 153 6.82 28.31 -21.97
N ALA A 154 7.61 27.32 -21.52
CA ALA A 154 7.58 25.99 -22.12
C ALA A 154 6.27 25.29 -21.74
N VAL A 155 5.74 24.47 -22.64
CA VAL A 155 4.50 23.73 -22.44
C VAL A 155 4.81 22.25 -22.49
N ILE A 156 4.47 21.52 -21.44
CA ILE A 156 4.48 20.07 -21.41
C ILE A 156 3.05 19.58 -21.60
N CYS A 157 2.81 18.82 -22.66
CA CYS A 157 1.61 17.98 -22.74
C CYS A 157 1.97 16.55 -22.36
N HIS A 158 1.37 16.05 -21.29
CA HIS A 158 1.32 14.63 -21.00
C HIS A 158 0.21 14.01 -21.84
N CYS A 159 0.44 14.00 -23.15
CA CYS A 159 -0.45 13.51 -24.18
C CYS A 159 0.30 13.31 -25.50
N HIS A 160 -0.40 12.82 -26.51
CA HIS A 160 0.08 12.82 -27.89
C HIS A 160 -0.28 14.15 -28.57
N ASP A 161 0.71 14.80 -29.18
CA ASP A 161 0.51 15.73 -30.30
C ASP A 161 1.84 15.90 -31.07
N GLY A 162 1.78 15.94 -32.39
CA GLY A 162 2.95 15.99 -33.27
C GLY A 162 2.93 17.24 -34.13
N ARG A 163 3.94 18.10 -33.95
CA ARG A 163 4.34 19.30 -34.74
C ARG A 163 4.09 20.67 -34.10
N ILE A 164 3.56 20.72 -32.88
CA ILE A 164 3.45 21.97 -32.12
C ILE A 164 4.72 22.15 -31.26
N ASP A 165 5.11 23.39 -30.96
CA ASP A 165 6.22 23.72 -30.03
C ASP A 165 5.78 23.48 -28.57
N VAL A 166 5.46 22.22 -28.30
CA VAL A 166 5.16 21.61 -26.99
C VAL A 166 6.02 20.36 -26.84
N THR A 167 6.35 20.00 -25.61
CA THR A 167 7.02 18.71 -25.34
C THR A 167 5.99 17.67 -24.96
N THR A 168 6.10 16.46 -25.51
CA THR A 168 5.07 15.42 -25.33
C THR A 168 5.54 14.21 -24.53
N ILE A 169 4.67 13.71 -23.66
CA ILE A 169 4.89 12.48 -22.89
C ILE A 169 3.69 11.57 -23.12
N PHE A 170 3.94 10.37 -23.60
CA PHE A 170 2.93 9.33 -23.73
C PHE A 170 3.18 8.23 -22.70
N THR A 171 2.18 7.94 -21.88
CA THR A 171 2.20 6.82 -20.93
C THR A 171 1.13 5.82 -21.31
N THR A 172 1.53 4.61 -21.68
CA THR A 172 0.56 3.52 -21.84
C THR A 172 0.41 2.73 -20.54
N HIS A 173 -0.84 2.61 -20.08
CA HIS A 173 -1.18 1.85 -18.87
C HIS A 173 -1.35 0.35 -19.16
N ALA A 174 -1.57 -0.04 -20.42
CA ALA A 174 -1.73 -1.41 -20.91
C ALA A 174 -1.68 -1.36 -22.43
N THR A 175 -1.18 -2.41 -23.10
CA THR A 175 -1.33 -2.46 -24.56
C THR A 175 -2.69 -3.06 -24.93
N LEU A 176 -3.30 -2.56 -26.02
CA LEU A 176 -4.56 -3.11 -26.52
C LEU A 176 -4.40 -4.60 -26.85
N LEU A 177 -3.41 -4.94 -27.67
CA LEU A 177 -3.18 -6.31 -28.11
C LEU A 177 -2.90 -7.26 -26.95
N GLY A 178 -2.16 -6.85 -25.92
CA GLY A 178 -1.88 -7.70 -24.77
C GLY A 178 -3.13 -8.10 -24.00
N ARG A 179 -4.06 -7.16 -23.78
CA ARG A 179 -5.35 -7.47 -23.13
C ARG A 179 -6.16 -8.52 -23.91
N TYR A 180 -6.22 -8.38 -25.23
CA TYR A 180 -6.97 -9.31 -26.08
C TYR A 180 -6.28 -10.67 -26.26
N LEU A 181 -4.95 -10.69 -26.38
CA LEU A 181 -4.18 -11.92 -26.54
C LEU A 181 -4.19 -12.75 -25.26
N CYS A 182 -4.09 -12.14 -24.09
CA CYS A 182 -4.17 -12.84 -22.81
C CYS A 182 -5.57 -13.39 -22.49
N ALA A 183 -6.62 -12.75 -23.02
CA ALA A 183 -7.97 -13.30 -22.96
C ALA A 183 -8.11 -14.55 -23.87
N GLY A 184 -7.37 -14.61 -24.98
CA GLY A 184 -7.21 -15.80 -25.79
C GLY A 184 -6.42 -16.88 -25.04
N SER A 185 -6.73 -18.16 -25.24
CA SER A 185 -6.01 -19.30 -24.63
C SER A 185 -4.56 -19.47 -25.14
N THR A 186 -3.91 -18.40 -25.60
CA THR A 186 -2.57 -18.41 -26.19
C THR A 186 -1.52 -18.14 -25.12
N ASP A 187 -0.40 -18.85 -25.19
CA ASP A 187 0.77 -18.54 -24.37
C ASP A 187 1.40 -17.22 -24.84
N PHE A 188 1.08 -16.15 -24.13
CA PHE A 188 1.37 -14.77 -24.52
C PHE A 188 2.84 -14.41 -24.30
N TYR A 189 3.33 -14.48 -23.07
CA TYR A 189 4.64 -13.93 -22.71
C TYR A 189 5.83 -14.67 -23.34
N ASN A 190 5.69 -15.97 -23.61
CA ASN A 190 6.74 -16.76 -24.27
C ASN A 190 6.81 -16.50 -25.78
N ASN A 191 5.68 -16.16 -26.41
CA ASN A 191 5.59 -15.99 -27.86
C ASN A 191 5.54 -14.53 -28.33
N LEU A 192 5.72 -13.56 -27.43
CA LEU A 192 5.70 -12.11 -27.71
C LEU A 192 6.49 -11.68 -28.97
N LYS A 193 7.63 -12.34 -29.23
CA LYS A 193 8.51 -12.05 -30.37
C LYS A 193 7.96 -12.50 -31.73
N TYR A 194 7.12 -13.53 -31.74
CA TYR A 194 6.67 -14.21 -32.95
C TYR A 194 5.28 -13.76 -33.42
N PHE A 195 4.60 -12.91 -32.65
CA PHE A 195 3.29 -12.40 -33.04
C PHE A 195 3.40 -11.39 -34.18
N ASP A 196 2.62 -11.63 -35.23
CA ASP A 196 2.29 -10.63 -36.24
C ASP A 196 1.20 -9.71 -35.68
N VAL A 197 1.62 -8.51 -35.29
CA VAL A 197 0.77 -7.52 -34.63
C VAL A 197 -0.36 -7.03 -35.54
N ASP A 198 -0.11 -6.90 -36.83
CA ASP A 198 -1.08 -6.35 -37.78
C ASP A 198 -2.15 -7.41 -38.09
N ALA A 199 -1.73 -8.67 -38.30
CA ALA A 199 -2.65 -9.78 -38.50
C ALA A 199 -3.50 -10.07 -37.26
N GLU A 200 -2.93 -10.05 -36.05
CA GLU A 200 -3.67 -10.29 -34.81
C GLU A 200 -4.64 -9.15 -34.47
N ALA A 201 -4.29 -7.90 -34.78
CA ALA A 201 -5.20 -6.77 -34.64
C ALA A 201 -6.33 -6.81 -35.67
N GLY A 202 -6.02 -7.19 -36.92
CA GLY A 202 -7.00 -7.37 -38.00
C GLY A 202 -8.02 -8.48 -37.70
N LYS A 203 -7.56 -9.65 -37.25
CA LYS A 203 -8.44 -10.79 -36.87
C LYS A 203 -9.49 -10.42 -35.81
N ARG A 204 -9.17 -9.45 -34.94
CA ARG A 204 -10.03 -9.02 -33.84
C ARG A 204 -10.80 -7.73 -34.15
N GLY A 205 -10.61 -7.14 -35.33
CA GLY A 205 -11.28 -5.90 -35.71
C GLY A 205 -10.84 -4.68 -34.92
N ILE A 206 -9.62 -4.69 -34.35
CA ILE A 206 -9.08 -3.59 -33.52
C ILE A 206 -7.88 -2.90 -34.18
N TYR A 207 -7.66 -3.15 -35.47
CA TYR A 207 -6.50 -2.64 -36.21
C TYR A 207 -6.39 -1.11 -36.16
N HIS A 208 -7.50 -0.40 -36.37
CA HIS A 208 -7.54 1.07 -36.29
C HIS A 208 -7.12 1.60 -34.92
N ARG A 209 -7.61 0.99 -33.83
CA ARG A 209 -7.25 1.37 -32.45
C ARG A 209 -5.78 1.08 -32.14
N TYR A 210 -5.28 -0.07 -32.61
CA TYR A 210 -3.87 -0.41 -32.50
C TYR A 210 -2.97 0.58 -33.25
N CYS A 211 -3.38 1.01 -34.44
CA CYS A 211 -2.64 2.04 -35.20
C CYS A 211 -2.57 3.37 -34.46
N ILE A 212 -3.64 3.78 -33.76
CA ILE A 212 -3.63 4.98 -32.89
C ILE A 212 -2.65 4.79 -31.74
N GLU A 213 -2.72 3.67 -31.01
CA GLU A 213 -1.83 3.38 -29.88
C GLU A 213 -0.35 3.35 -30.29
N ARG A 214 -0.05 2.71 -31.43
CA ARG A 214 1.29 2.64 -32.00
C ARG A 214 1.76 4.02 -32.48
N SER A 215 0.92 4.77 -33.20
CA SER A 215 1.29 6.11 -33.68
C SER A 215 1.54 7.05 -32.51
N ALA A 216 0.70 7.04 -31.49
CA ALA A 216 0.90 7.82 -30.27
C ALA A 216 2.22 7.50 -29.59
N THR A 217 2.56 6.21 -29.53
CA THR A 217 3.81 5.71 -28.98
C THR A 217 5.03 6.20 -29.76
N HIS A 218 4.98 6.23 -31.10
CA HIS A 218 6.13 6.65 -31.94
C HIS A 218 6.28 8.16 -32.05
N SER A 219 5.19 8.92 -32.01
CA SER A 219 5.21 10.38 -32.14
C SER A 219 5.63 11.11 -30.86
N ALA A 220 5.43 10.53 -29.67
CA ALA A 220 5.74 11.21 -28.42
C ALA A 220 7.24 11.42 -28.21
N ASP A 221 7.65 12.57 -27.66
CA ASP A 221 9.06 12.82 -27.34
C ASP A 221 9.55 11.82 -26.31
N VAL A 222 8.76 11.55 -25.27
CA VAL A 222 9.05 10.58 -24.22
C VAL A 222 7.94 9.53 -24.16
N PHE A 223 8.32 8.26 -24.23
CA PHE A 223 7.40 7.13 -24.10
C PHE A 223 7.65 6.39 -22.79
N THR A 224 6.58 6.14 -22.03
CA THR A 224 6.65 5.48 -20.72
C THR A 224 5.56 4.43 -20.55
N THR A 225 5.80 3.48 -19.65
CA THR A 225 4.82 2.46 -19.23
C THR A 225 4.71 2.43 -17.72
N VAL A 226 3.69 1.78 -17.18
CA VAL A 226 3.50 1.69 -15.71
C VAL A 226 4.31 0.60 -15.02
N SER A 227 4.86 -0.36 -15.77
CA SER A 227 5.67 -1.45 -15.21
C SER A 227 6.73 -1.95 -16.20
N HIS A 228 7.72 -2.67 -15.68
CA HIS A 228 8.76 -3.33 -16.48
C HIS A 228 8.19 -4.45 -17.37
N ILE A 229 7.17 -5.18 -16.93
CA ILE A 229 6.54 -6.22 -17.76
C ILE A 229 5.78 -5.61 -18.93
N THR A 230 5.04 -4.52 -18.70
CA THR A 230 4.38 -3.76 -19.77
C THR A 230 5.40 -3.05 -20.67
N ALA A 231 6.58 -2.70 -20.15
CA ALA A 231 7.67 -2.19 -20.98
C ALA A 231 8.19 -3.24 -21.97
N TYR A 232 8.39 -4.47 -21.49
CA TYR A 232 8.79 -5.60 -22.34
C TYR A 232 7.72 -5.93 -23.40
N GLU A 233 6.45 -5.89 -23.02
CA GLU A 233 5.31 -6.03 -23.92
C GLU A 233 5.30 -4.93 -25.01
N SER A 234 5.43 -3.66 -24.60
CA SER A 234 5.41 -2.51 -25.50
C SER A 234 6.56 -2.53 -26.51
N GLU A 235 7.75 -2.97 -26.11
CA GLU A 235 8.90 -3.13 -27.01
C GLU A 235 8.58 -4.06 -28.19
N HIS A 236 7.82 -5.14 -27.94
CA HIS A 236 7.50 -6.14 -28.97
C HIS A 236 6.21 -5.83 -29.71
N LEU A 237 5.17 -5.32 -29.04
CA LEU A 237 3.86 -5.06 -29.64
C LEU A 237 3.79 -3.67 -30.29
N LEU A 238 4.34 -2.65 -29.66
CA LEU A 238 4.33 -1.26 -30.15
C LEU A 238 5.61 -0.89 -30.91
N LYS A 239 6.60 -1.79 -30.94
CA LYS A 239 7.88 -1.64 -31.67
C LYS A 239 8.69 -0.41 -31.24
N ARG A 240 8.48 0.08 -30.01
CA ARG A 240 9.28 1.12 -29.36
C ARG A 240 9.54 0.71 -27.92
N LYS A 241 10.80 0.73 -27.52
CA LYS A 241 11.19 0.53 -26.12
C LYS A 241 10.84 1.78 -25.31
N PRO A 242 10.15 1.68 -24.16
CA PRO A 242 9.92 2.82 -23.30
C PRO A 242 11.22 3.42 -22.76
N ASP A 243 11.22 4.74 -22.58
CA ASP A 243 12.31 5.51 -22.02
C ASP A 243 12.45 5.32 -20.50
N GLY A 244 11.35 4.99 -19.83
CA GLY A 244 11.29 4.78 -18.39
C GLY A 244 9.96 4.17 -17.95
N VAL A 245 9.90 3.79 -16.68
CA VAL A 245 8.70 3.22 -16.04
C VAL A 245 8.16 4.21 -15.01
N LEU A 246 6.85 4.45 -15.06
CA LEU A 246 6.09 5.32 -14.16
C LEU A 246 5.15 4.46 -13.30
N PRO A 247 5.65 3.85 -12.22
CA PRO A 247 4.82 3.03 -11.33
C PRO A 247 3.69 3.86 -10.71
N ASN A 248 2.50 3.27 -10.57
CA ASN A 248 1.37 3.99 -9.98
C ASN A 248 1.49 3.99 -8.45
N GLY A 249 1.54 5.18 -7.87
CA GLY A 249 1.49 5.37 -6.41
C GLY A 249 0.06 5.36 -5.86
N LEU A 250 -0.02 5.42 -4.53
CA LEU A 250 -1.24 5.61 -3.76
C LEU A 250 -1.02 6.74 -2.75
N ASN A 251 -2.09 7.42 -2.34
CA ASN A 251 -2.01 8.36 -1.20
C ASN A 251 -2.12 7.55 0.09
N VAL A 252 -0.98 7.42 0.79
CA VAL A 252 -0.92 6.67 2.05
C VAL A 252 -1.38 7.59 3.19
N VAL A 253 -2.57 7.33 3.70
CA VAL A 253 -3.04 7.98 4.93
C VAL A 253 -2.32 7.34 6.11
N LYS A 254 -1.37 8.07 6.69
CA LYS A 254 -0.66 7.62 7.89
C LYS A 254 -1.50 7.85 9.13
N PHE A 255 -1.71 6.79 9.91
CA PHE A 255 -2.30 6.90 11.25
C PHE A 255 -1.30 7.55 12.21
N GLN A 256 -1.80 8.33 13.18
CA GLN A 256 -0.95 8.93 14.22
C GLN A 256 -0.29 7.85 15.10
N ALA A 257 -0.93 6.69 15.24
CA ALA A 257 -0.41 5.54 15.97
C ALA A 257 -0.21 4.33 15.04
N VAL A 258 1.02 3.84 14.95
CA VAL A 258 1.39 2.68 14.10
C VAL A 258 0.63 1.40 14.47
N HIS A 259 0.14 1.25 15.71
CA HIS A 259 -0.60 0.05 16.11
C HIS A 259 -2.11 0.13 15.81
N GLU A 260 -2.61 1.28 15.36
CA GLU A 260 -4.04 1.50 15.11
C GLU A 260 -4.57 0.59 14.00
N PHE A 261 -3.79 0.37 12.93
CA PHE A 261 -4.20 -0.53 11.85
C PHE A 261 -4.43 -1.97 12.35
N GLN A 262 -3.72 -2.38 13.42
CA GLN A 262 -3.86 -3.71 13.99
C GLN A 262 -5.16 -3.85 14.80
N ASN A 263 -5.56 -2.77 15.49
CA ASN A 263 -6.85 -2.71 16.16
C ASN A 263 -7.98 -2.72 15.13
N LEU A 264 -7.82 -1.99 14.02
CA LEU A 264 -8.76 -2.00 12.91
C LEU A 264 -8.89 -3.39 12.29
N HIS A 265 -7.78 -4.13 12.09
CA HIS A 265 -7.84 -5.51 11.62
C HIS A 265 -8.73 -6.37 12.53
N ALA A 266 -8.56 -6.31 13.85
CA ALA A 266 -9.38 -7.07 14.78
C ALA A 266 -10.86 -6.67 14.70
N LEU A 267 -11.17 -5.37 14.69
CA LEU A 267 -12.53 -4.84 14.63
C LEU A 267 -13.24 -5.23 13.32
N LYS A 268 -12.57 -5.12 12.17
CA LYS A 268 -13.15 -5.47 10.88
C LYS A 268 -13.25 -6.97 10.67
N LYS A 269 -12.30 -7.75 11.22
CA LYS A 269 -12.38 -9.21 11.24
C LYS A 269 -13.62 -9.69 12.01
N GLU A 270 -14.00 -9.06 13.11
CA GLU A 270 -15.24 -9.43 13.82
C GLU A 270 -16.50 -9.22 12.96
N LYS A 271 -16.59 -8.15 12.16
CA LYS A 271 -17.70 -8.01 11.21
C LYS A 271 -17.74 -9.13 10.15
N ILE A 272 -16.57 -9.60 9.70
CA ILE A 272 -16.48 -10.77 8.79
C ILE A 272 -16.91 -12.05 9.54
N ASN A 273 -16.51 -12.21 10.80
CA ASN A 273 -16.93 -13.33 11.64
C ASN A 273 -18.46 -13.38 11.77
N GLU A 274 -19.12 -12.25 12.00
CA GLU A 274 -20.59 -12.16 12.05
C GLU A 274 -21.24 -12.66 10.75
N PHE A 275 -20.74 -12.19 9.60
CA PHE A 275 -21.20 -12.67 8.31
C PHE A 275 -20.99 -14.19 8.15
N VAL A 276 -19.81 -14.71 8.50
CA VAL A 276 -19.49 -16.14 8.38
C VAL A 276 -20.38 -17.00 9.28
N LYS A 277 -20.68 -16.57 10.51
CA LYS A 277 -21.65 -17.24 11.40
C LYS A 277 -23.04 -17.33 10.75
N GLY A 278 -23.48 -16.23 10.14
CA GLY A 278 -24.75 -16.17 9.39
C GLY A 278 -24.76 -17.01 8.12
N HIS A 279 -23.64 -17.10 7.40
CA HIS A 279 -23.54 -17.87 6.15
C HIS A 279 -23.48 -19.38 6.40
N PHE A 280 -22.79 -19.80 7.46
CA PHE A 280 -22.62 -21.21 7.86
C PHE A 280 -23.61 -21.65 8.94
N TYR A 281 -24.77 -20.98 9.07
CA TYR A 281 -25.78 -21.37 10.05
C TYR A 281 -26.21 -22.84 9.86
N GLY A 282 -26.34 -23.58 10.95
CA GLY A 282 -26.63 -25.03 10.94
C GLY A 282 -25.43 -25.93 10.68
N ASN A 283 -24.37 -25.42 10.06
CA ASN A 283 -23.13 -26.15 9.70
C ASN A 283 -21.88 -25.46 10.24
N TYR A 284 -22.01 -24.74 11.36
CA TYR A 284 -20.92 -24.05 12.03
C TYR A 284 -20.16 -25.04 12.94
N ASP A 285 -19.22 -25.78 12.35
CA ASP A 285 -18.47 -26.87 12.98
C ASP A 285 -16.97 -26.54 13.21
N PHE A 286 -16.55 -25.31 12.93
CA PHE A 286 -15.16 -24.87 13.05
C PHE A 286 -15.01 -23.64 13.95
N ASP A 287 -13.81 -23.47 14.51
CA ASP A 287 -13.45 -22.34 15.37
C ASP A 287 -12.99 -21.13 14.54
N LEU A 288 -13.62 -19.97 14.77
CA LEU A 288 -13.27 -18.71 14.12
C LEU A 288 -11.95 -18.13 14.59
N ASP A 289 -11.50 -18.44 15.81
CA ASP A 289 -10.17 -18.00 16.27
C ASP A 289 -9.03 -18.70 15.52
N ASN A 290 -9.30 -19.91 15.03
CA ASN A 290 -8.43 -20.71 14.18
C ASN A 290 -8.90 -20.74 12.71
N THR A 291 -9.55 -19.66 12.26
CA THR A 291 -9.95 -19.47 10.87
C THR A 291 -9.16 -18.32 10.23
N LEU A 292 -8.72 -18.53 8.99
CA LEU A 292 -8.06 -17.53 8.17
C LEU A 292 -8.96 -17.10 7.01
N TYR A 293 -8.87 -15.82 6.66
CA TYR A 293 -9.65 -15.20 5.59
C TYR A 293 -8.74 -14.88 4.42
N PHE A 294 -8.93 -15.62 3.33
CA PHE A 294 -8.26 -15.38 2.05
C PHE A 294 -9.25 -14.71 1.12
N PHE A 295 -8.78 -13.83 0.25
CA PHE A 295 -9.66 -13.23 -0.74
C PHE A 295 -8.95 -12.94 -2.05
N ILE A 296 -9.72 -13.00 -3.12
CA ILE A 296 -9.39 -12.43 -4.42
C ILE A 296 -10.46 -11.39 -4.75
N ALA A 297 -10.03 -10.23 -5.26
CA ALA A 297 -10.92 -9.14 -5.62
C ALA A 297 -10.49 -8.48 -6.91
N GLY A 298 -11.44 -7.98 -7.70
CA GLY A 298 -11.16 -7.20 -8.90
C GLY A 298 -12.27 -7.25 -9.92
N ARG A 299 -11.99 -6.76 -11.12
CA ARG A 299 -12.89 -6.91 -12.27
C ARG A 299 -13.11 -8.39 -12.56
N TYR A 300 -14.28 -8.72 -13.11
CA TYR A 300 -14.61 -10.09 -13.47
C TYR A 300 -13.87 -10.51 -14.75
N GLU A 301 -12.59 -10.85 -14.59
CA GLU A 301 -11.71 -11.38 -15.64
C GLU A 301 -11.12 -12.72 -15.20
N PHE A 302 -11.84 -13.82 -15.47
CA PHE A 302 -11.56 -15.14 -14.91
C PHE A 302 -10.10 -15.61 -15.04
N ARG A 303 -9.50 -15.46 -16.23
CA ARG A 303 -8.10 -15.87 -16.50
C ARG A 303 -7.08 -14.79 -16.20
N ASN A 304 -7.32 -13.55 -16.61
CA ASN A 304 -6.35 -12.46 -16.43
C ASN A 304 -6.08 -12.19 -14.95
N LYS A 305 -7.12 -12.21 -14.10
CA LYS A 305 -6.98 -12.06 -12.64
C LYS A 305 -6.59 -13.35 -11.93
N GLY A 306 -6.57 -14.48 -12.63
CA GLY A 306 -6.15 -15.77 -12.08
C GLY A 306 -7.17 -16.41 -11.13
N ALA A 307 -8.47 -16.17 -11.33
CA ALA A 307 -9.50 -16.82 -10.53
C ALA A 307 -9.49 -18.35 -10.71
N ASP A 308 -9.14 -18.82 -11.91
CA ASP A 308 -8.87 -20.23 -12.21
C ASP A 308 -7.73 -20.80 -11.35
N PHE A 309 -6.59 -20.11 -11.28
CA PHE A 309 -5.45 -20.49 -10.44
C PHE A 309 -5.82 -20.49 -8.96
N PHE A 310 -6.58 -19.49 -8.52
CA PHE A 310 -6.99 -19.37 -7.13
C PHE A 310 -7.86 -20.54 -6.70
N ILE A 311 -8.90 -20.89 -7.46
CA ILE A 311 -9.84 -21.97 -7.09
C ILE A 311 -9.14 -23.33 -7.12
N GLU A 312 -8.31 -23.60 -8.14
CA GLU A 312 -7.53 -24.84 -8.24
C GLU A 312 -6.52 -24.97 -7.07
N ALA A 313 -5.83 -23.89 -6.72
CA ALA A 313 -4.91 -23.88 -5.58
C ALA A 313 -5.66 -24.11 -4.25
N LEU A 314 -6.84 -23.53 -4.05
CA LEU A 314 -7.66 -23.78 -2.86
C LEU A 314 -8.08 -25.25 -2.75
N ALA A 315 -8.39 -25.92 -3.86
CA ALA A 315 -8.73 -27.34 -3.85
C ALA A 315 -7.54 -28.22 -3.45
N ARG A 316 -6.35 -27.94 -3.98
CA ARG A 316 -5.11 -28.62 -3.59
C ARG A 316 -4.72 -28.33 -2.14
N LEU A 317 -4.91 -27.08 -1.68
CA LEU A 317 -4.72 -26.70 -0.29
C LEU A 317 -5.66 -27.46 0.64
N ASN A 318 -6.94 -27.63 0.26
CA ASN A 318 -7.91 -28.42 1.01
C ASN A 318 -7.42 -29.86 1.20
N HIS A 319 -6.94 -30.49 0.11
CA HIS A 319 -6.37 -31.84 0.20
C HIS A 319 -5.15 -31.89 1.14
N ARG A 320 -4.19 -30.96 1.01
CA ARG A 320 -3.00 -30.91 1.87
C ARG A 320 -3.35 -30.71 3.34
N LEU A 321 -4.29 -29.81 3.65
CA LEU A 321 -4.73 -29.57 5.03
C LEU A 321 -5.43 -30.78 5.65
N LYS A 322 -6.22 -31.52 4.86
CA LYS A 322 -6.83 -32.78 5.30
C LYS A 322 -5.78 -33.85 5.59
N VAL A 323 -4.82 -34.05 4.67
CA VAL A 323 -3.75 -35.05 4.83
C VAL A 323 -2.83 -34.71 6.01
N ALA A 324 -2.53 -33.43 6.22
CA ALA A 324 -1.73 -32.97 7.36
C ALA A 324 -2.49 -33.03 8.70
N GLY A 325 -3.81 -33.30 8.70
CA GLY A 325 -4.64 -33.27 9.90
C GLY A 325 -4.68 -31.89 10.57
N SER A 326 -4.54 -30.81 9.79
CA SER A 326 -4.47 -29.45 10.32
C SER A 326 -5.78 -29.06 11.00
N LYS A 327 -5.69 -28.36 12.13
CA LYS A 327 -6.86 -27.77 12.82
C LYS A 327 -7.27 -26.40 12.27
N MET A 328 -6.52 -25.85 11.31
CA MET A 328 -6.81 -24.55 10.70
C MET A 328 -7.97 -24.66 9.69
N THR A 329 -8.83 -23.65 9.66
CA THR A 329 -9.86 -23.51 8.62
C THR A 329 -9.56 -22.28 7.77
N VAL A 330 -9.73 -22.37 6.46
CA VAL A 330 -9.58 -21.23 5.55
C VAL A 330 -10.94 -20.94 4.94
N VAL A 331 -11.40 -19.69 5.03
CA VAL A 331 -12.58 -19.22 4.30
C VAL A 331 -12.09 -18.27 3.20
N ALA A 332 -12.29 -18.68 1.95
CA ALA A 332 -11.85 -17.98 0.76
C ALA A 332 -12.99 -17.21 0.11
N PHE A 333 -12.80 -15.89 -0.04
CA PHE A 333 -13.75 -14.99 -0.67
C PHE A 333 -13.35 -14.68 -2.11
N ILE A 334 -14.33 -14.67 -3.00
CA ILE A 334 -14.16 -14.21 -4.39
C ILE A 334 -15.08 -13.01 -4.59
N ILE A 335 -14.50 -11.82 -4.78
CA ILE A 335 -15.23 -10.57 -4.96
C ILE A 335 -15.00 -10.09 -6.40
N MET A 336 -15.88 -10.53 -7.29
CA MET A 336 -15.82 -10.19 -8.72
C MET A 336 -17.23 -9.89 -9.23
N PRO A 337 -17.54 -8.64 -9.58
CA PRO A 337 -18.90 -8.22 -9.91
C PRO A 337 -19.40 -8.92 -11.19
N GLY A 338 -20.52 -9.64 -11.08
CA GLY A 338 -21.15 -10.36 -12.18
C GLY A 338 -22.59 -9.92 -12.45
N LYS A 339 -23.21 -10.50 -13.47
CA LYS A 339 -24.64 -10.27 -13.75
C LYS A 339 -25.47 -11.07 -12.74
N ILE A 340 -26.20 -10.37 -11.89
CA ILE A 340 -26.93 -10.93 -10.74
C ILE A 340 -28.39 -10.47 -10.68
N ASN A 341 -29.22 -11.27 -10.04
CA ASN A 341 -30.62 -11.02 -9.73
C ASN A 341 -30.82 -11.00 -8.19
N SER A 342 -30.31 -9.93 -7.55
CA SER A 342 -30.39 -9.75 -6.09
C SER A 342 -29.79 -10.92 -5.27
N TYR A 343 -29.93 -10.85 -3.95
CA TYR A 343 -29.42 -11.85 -3.02
C TYR A 343 -30.27 -13.13 -3.01
N THR A 344 -29.62 -14.25 -2.67
CA THR A 344 -30.35 -15.50 -2.41
C THR A 344 -31.17 -15.38 -1.13
N VAL A 345 -32.38 -15.96 -1.13
CA VAL A 345 -33.25 -16.00 0.06
C VAL A 345 -32.55 -16.69 1.23
N GLU A 346 -31.73 -17.71 0.94
CA GLU A 346 -30.98 -18.46 1.95
C GLU A 346 -29.96 -17.59 2.69
N THR A 347 -29.21 -16.75 1.96
CA THR A 347 -28.18 -15.91 2.58
C THR A 347 -28.82 -14.84 3.47
N LEU A 348 -29.91 -14.21 3.01
CA LEU A 348 -30.68 -13.25 3.82
C LEU A 348 -31.29 -13.90 5.06
N LYS A 349 -31.87 -15.10 4.91
CA LYS A 349 -32.43 -15.87 6.02
C LYS A 349 -31.36 -16.22 7.06
N GLY A 350 -30.17 -16.65 6.63
CA GLY A 350 -29.07 -17.00 7.52
C GLY A 350 -28.66 -15.85 8.43
N GLN A 351 -28.47 -14.65 7.86
CA GLN A 351 -28.16 -13.44 8.62
C GLN A 351 -29.29 -13.04 9.58
N ALA A 352 -30.55 -13.10 9.13
CA ALA A 352 -31.70 -12.76 9.96
C ALA A 352 -31.87 -13.69 11.17
N VAL A 353 -31.63 -15.00 11.00
CA VAL A 353 -31.76 -15.98 12.09
C VAL A 353 -30.66 -15.79 13.14
N ILE A 354 -29.42 -15.57 12.72
CA ILE A 354 -28.31 -15.31 13.66
C ILE A 354 -28.52 -13.99 14.39
N LYS A 355 -28.90 -12.92 13.69
CA LYS A 355 -29.20 -11.63 14.33
C LYS A 355 -30.35 -11.72 15.34
N SER A 356 -31.37 -12.53 15.05
CA SER A 356 -32.46 -12.80 15.98
C SER A 356 -32.01 -13.60 17.22
N LEU A 357 -31.09 -14.55 17.04
CA LEU A 357 -30.47 -15.28 18.14
C LEU A 357 -29.67 -14.34 19.04
N GLU A 358 -28.80 -13.51 18.45
CA GLU A 358 -27.99 -12.54 19.19
C GLU A 358 -28.87 -11.57 19.99
N GLY A 359 -29.91 -11.00 19.37
CA GLY A 359 -30.87 -10.14 20.08
C GLY A 359 -31.54 -10.85 21.27
N THR A 360 -31.94 -12.11 21.08
CA THR A 360 -32.53 -12.91 22.17
C THR A 360 -31.51 -13.19 23.28
N ILE A 361 -30.26 -13.47 22.94
CA ILE A 361 -29.18 -13.69 23.92
C ILE A 361 -28.89 -12.40 24.69
N SER A 362 -28.84 -11.24 24.05
CA SER A 362 -28.64 -9.95 24.72
C SER A 362 -29.76 -9.63 25.72
N GLU A 363 -31.01 -9.93 25.38
CA GLU A 363 -32.15 -9.80 26.31
C GLU A 363 -32.00 -10.73 27.53
N VAL A 364 -31.64 -11.99 27.29
CA VAL A 364 -31.42 -12.97 28.37
C VAL A 364 -30.22 -12.56 29.23
N GLN A 365 -29.12 -12.08 28.63
CA GLN A 365 -27.94 -11.60 29.32
C GLN A 365 -28.27 -10.42 30.24
N LYS A 366 -29.10 -9.47 29.78
CA LYS A 366 -29.56 -8.35 30.62
C LYS A 366 -30.33 -8.86 31.85
N LYS A 367 -31.27 -9.79 31.66
CA LYS A 367 -32.03 -10.41 32.77
C LYS A 367 -31.13 -11.20 33.73
N ILE A 368 -30.14 -11.92 33.20
CA ILE A 368 -29.14 -12.64 34.02
C ILE A 368 -28.31 -11.64 34.83
N GLY A 369 -27.87 -10.54 34.21
CA GLY A 369 -27.12 -9.48 34.88
C GLY A 369 -27.90 -8.83 36.03
N GLU A 370 -29.19 -8.54 35.82
CA GLU A 370 -30.09 -8.03 36.86
C GLU A 370 -30.24 -9.03 38.03
N ARG A 371 -30.46 -10.32 37.74
CA ARG A 371 -30.60 -11.37 38.76
C ARG A 371 -29.30 -11.60 39.54
N LEU A 372 -28.17 -11.61 38.83
CA LEU A 372 -26.84 -11.75 39.42
C LEU A 372 -26.55 -10.56 40.35
N PHE A 373 -26.80 -9.33 39.87
CA PHE A 373 -26.63 -8.13 40.66
C PHE A 373 -27.53 -8.11 41.90
N GLU A 374 -28.80 -8.48 41.77
CA GLU A 374 -29.76 -8.55 42.89
C GLU A 374 -29.35 -9.60 43.92
N HIS A 375 -28.86 -10.77 43.47
CA HIS A 375 -28.37 -11.82 44.36
C HIS A 375 -27.11 -11.36 45.12
N CYS A 376 -26.10 -10.82 44.42
CA CYS A 376 -24.88 -10.34 45.05
C CYS A 376 -25.12 -9.15 45.99
N ALA A 377 -26.05 -8.24 45.65
CA ALA A 377 -26.40 -7.10 46.50
C ALA A 377 -27.19 -7.50 47.76
N ARG A 378 -27.90 -8.63 47.73
CA ARG A 378 -28.67 -9.15 48.86
C ARG A 378 -27.87 -10.03 49.81
N PHE A 379 -26.71 -10.52 49.39
CA PHE A 379 -25.79 -11.27 50.23
C PHE A 379 -25.10 -10.31 51.23
N PRO A 380 -25.00 -10.61 52.54
CA PRO A 380 -25.37 -11.83 53.27
C PRO A 380 -26.76 -11.78 53.96
N ASN A 381 -27.56 -10.74 53.72
CA ASN A 381 -28.78 -10.45 54.49
C ASN A 381 -29.99 -11.32 54.12
N SER A 382 -29.92 -12.08 53.03
CA SER A 382 -30.99 -12.97 52.54
C SER A 382 -30.88 -14.39 53.13
N ASN A 383 -31.15 -14.52 54.43
CA ASN A 383 -31.23 -15.83 55.13
C ASN A 383 -32.65 -16.44 55.13
N SER A 384 -33.49 -16.17 54.13
CA SER A 384 -34.86 -16.69 54.13
C SER A 384 -35.35 -17.06 52.74
N VAL A 385 -35.65 -18.36 52.59
CA VAL A 385 -36.43 -19.01 51.53
C VAL A 385 -35.67 -19.34 50.23
N SER A 386 -34.75 -20.30 50.32
CA SER A 386 -34.80 -21.60 49.62
C SER A 386 -33.43 -22.28 49.70
N ASN A 387 -33.39 -23.61 49.56
CA ASN A 387 -32.29 -24.51 49.91
C ASN A 387 -31.01 -24.36 49.06
N THR A 388 -30.41 -23.19 49.01
CA THR A 388 -29.05 -22.98 48.49
C THR A 388 -28.20 -22.41 49.61
N ASN A 389 -27.52 -23.33 50.31
CA ASN A 389 -26.54 -23.04 51.35
C ASN A 389 -25.55 -21.95 50.89
N GLY A 390 -25.58 -20.77 51.49
CA GLY A 390 -24.43 -19.87 51.68
C GLY A 390 -23.45 -19.68 50.51
N GLN A 391 -23.90 -19.75 49.25
CA GLN A 391 -23.03 -19.52 48.09
C GLN A 391 -23.06 -18.03 47.74
N GLU A 392 -21.89 -17.42 47.66
CA GLU A 392 -21.69 -16.02 47.26
C GLU A 392 -22.14 -15.76 45.80
N VAL A 393 -22.24 -16.83 45.00
CA VAL A 393 -22.56 -16.79 43.58
C VAL A 393 -23.75 -17.73 43.29
N PRO A 394 -24.79 -17.26 42.58
CA PRO A 394 -25.98 -18.05 42.28
C PRO A 394 -25.71 -19.16 41.24
N SER A 395 -26.52 -20.21 41.27
CA SER A 395 -26.41 -21.33 40.33
C SER A 395 -26.99 -20.99 38.94
N ILE A 396 -26.61 -21.74 37.90
CA ILE A 396 -27.12 -21.56 36.53
C ILE A 396 -28.64 -21.69 36.44
N ASP A 397 -29.24 -22.53 37.29
CA ASP A 397 -30.68 -22.77 37.30
C ASP A 397 -31.44 -21.55 37.86
N ASP A 398 -30.83 -20.81 38.80
CA ASP A 398 -31.40 -19.57 39.36
C ASP A 398 -31.27 -18.40 38.37
N LEU A 399 -30.17 -18.38 37.61
CA LEU A 399 -29.90 -17.33 36.62
C LEU A 399 -30.76 -17.50 35.35
N ILE A 400 -31.01 -18.72 34.88
CA ILE A 400 -31.72 -18.99 33.62
C ILE A 400 -33.10 -19.64 33.89
N LYS A 401 -34.14 -18.81 33.94
CA LYS A 401 -35.54 -19.25 34.10
C LYS A 401 -36.03 -20.12 32.94
N PRO A 402 -37.03 -21.00 33.16
CA PRO A 402 -37.61 -21.86 32.11
C PRO A 402 -38.10 -21.09 30.88
N ALA A 403 -38.67 -19.90 31.05
CA ALA A 403 -39.13 -19.06 29.93
C ALA A 403 -37.97 -18.63 29.01
N ASP A 404 -36.82 -18.27 29.58
CA ASP A 404 -35.62 -17.90 28.83
C ASP A 404 -35.07 -19.14 28.08
N ARG A 405 -35.12 -20.33 28.70
CA ARG A 405 -34.76 -21.60 28.05
C ARG A 405 -35.65 -21.93 26.85
N VAL A 406 -36.95 -21.68 26.93
CA VAL A 406 -37.89 -21.93 25.82
C VAL A 406 -37.59 -21.01 24.64
N LEU A 407 -37.32 -19.72 24.89
CA LEU A 407 -36.95 -18.76 23.84
C LEU A 407 -35.65 -19.16 23.15
N LEU A 408 -34.61 -19.49 23.93
CA LEU A 408 -33.33 -19.96 23.39
C LEU A 408 -33.49 -21.24 22.57
N LYS A 409 -34.22 -22.24 23.09
CA LYS A 409 -34.53 -23.47 22.33
C LYS A 409 -35.24 -23.16 21.03
N ARG A 410 -36.24 -22.28 21.01
CA ARG A 410 -36.95 -21.86 19.79
C ARG A 410 -36.00 -21.27 18.74
N ARG A 411 -35.03 -20.43 19.16
CA ARG A 411 -34.01 -19.87 18.26
C ARG A 411 -33.05 -20.93 17.74
N ILE A 412 -32.63 -21.87 18.60
CA ILE A 412 -31.77 -23.01 18.20
C ILE A 412 -32.49 -23.91 17.18
N PHE A 413 -33.79 -24.17 17.34
CA PHE A 413 -34.55 -24.93 16.36
C PHE A 413 -34.63 -24.23 15.00
N ALA A 414 -34.68 -22.89 14.97
CA ALA A 414 -34.67 -22.12 13.73
C ALA A 414 -33.32 -22.14 12.99
N LEU A 415 -32.22 -22.51 13.67
CA LEU A 415 -30.89 -22.64 13.07
C LEU A 415 -30.66 -23.97 12.36
N LYS A 416 -31.53 -24.96 12.53
CA LYS A 416 -31.38 -26.26 11.87
C LYS A 416 -31.57 -26.09 10.36
N ARG A 417 -30.68 -26.70 9.58
CA ARG A 417 -30.63 -26.65 8.13
C ARG A 417 -30.37 -28.06 7.58
N ASP A 418 -31.05 -28.40 6.49
CA ASP A 418 -30.91 -29.72 5.82
C ASP A 418 -29.90 -29.69 4.66
N GLY A 419 -29.64 -28.52 4.07
CA GLY A 419 -28.70 -28.35 2.95
C GLY A 419 -27.32 -27.81 3.37
N LEU A 420 -26.31 -27.97 2.50
CA LEU A 420 -24.97 -27.41 2.73
C LEU A 420 -24.95 -25.87 2.61
N PRO A 421 -23.98 -25.17 3.22
CA PRO A 421 -23.79 -23.73 3.06
C PRO A 421 -23.56 -23.37 1.58
N PRO A 422 -24.23 -22.35 1.05
CA PRO A 422 -24.14 -22.02 -0.37
C PRO A 422 -22.74 -21.51 -0.73
N ILE A 423 -22.29 -21.80 -1.96
CA ILE A 423 -21.00 -21.31 -2.49
C ILE A 423 -21.10 -19.88 -3.04
N VAL A 424 -22.32 -19.36 -3.26
CA VAL A 424 -22.58 -18.03 -3.83
C VAL A 424 -23.65 -17.30 -3.02
N THR A 425 -23.49 -15.98 -2.84
CA THR A 425 -24.44 -15.19 -2.03
C THR A 425 -25.64 -14.65 -2.82
N HIS A 426 -25.51 -14.55 -4.14
CA HIS A 426 -26.50 -13.95 -5.06
C HIS A 426 -27.12 -14.97 -6.01
N ASN A 427 -28.28 -14.64 -6.58
CA ASN A 427 -28.80 -15.40 -7.72
C ASN A 427 -28.08 -14.92 -8.98
N MET A 428 -27.30 -15.80 -9.62
CA MET A 428 -26.64 -15.46 -10.88
C MET A 428 -27.65 -15.42 -12.03
N ALA A 429 -27.47 -14.48 -12.97
CA ALA A 429 -28.32 -14.42 -14.17
C ALA A 429 -28.11 -15.64 -15.09
N ASP A 430 -26.86 -16.10 -15.21
CA ASP A 430 -26.49 -17.33 -15.92
C ASP A 430 -25.57 -18.17 -15.04
N ASP A 431 -26.20 -18.92 -14.12
CA ASP A 431 -25.51 -19.77 -13.15
C ASP A 431 -24.80 -20.98 -13.80
N ALA A 432 -25.33 -21.47 -14.93
CA ALA A 432 -24.86 -22.70 -15.57
C ALA A 432 -23.61 -22.48 -16.43
N ASN A 433 -23.45 -21.31 -17.05
CA ASN A 433 -22.27 -20.99 -17.86
C ASN A 433 -21.24 -20.12 -17.13
N ASP A 434 -21.51 -19.74 -15.87
CA ASP A 434 -20.59 -18.93 -15.08
C ASP A 434 -19.24 -19.66 -14.87
N PRO A 435 -18.10 -19.08 -15.30
CA PRO A 435 -16.81 -19.75 -15.26
C PRO A 435 -16.31 -19.99 -13.83
N ILE A 436 -16.59 -19.09 -12.88
CA ILE A 436 -16.19 -19.25 -11.47
C ILE A 436 -16.97 -20.41 -10.85
N LEU A 437 -18.30 -20.39 -10.95
CA LEU A 437 -19.16 -21.43 -10.39
C LEU A 437 -18.87 -22.81 -10.99
N ASN A 438 -18.70 -22.89 -12.32
CA ASN A 438 -18.36 -24.15 -12.97
C ASN A 438 -17.00 -24.69 -12.52
N HIS A 439 -16.02 -23.81 -12.32
CA HIS A 439 -14.72 -24.23 -11.81
C HIS A 439 -14.81 -24.74 -10.37
N ILE A 440 -15.58 -24.05 -9.50
CA ILE A 440 -15.84 -24.49 -8.11
C ILE A 440 -16.52 -25.87 -8.09
N ARG A 441 -17.53 -26.08 -8.95
CA ARG A 441 -18.22 -27.37 -9.11
C ARG A 441 -17.27 -28.47 -9.57
N ARG A 442 -16.40 -28.16 -10.54
CA ARG A 442 -15.41 -29.08 -11.09
C ARG A 442 -14.42 -29.56 -10.03
N VAL A 443 -13.95 -28.66 -9.16
CA VAL A 443 -13.03 -29.02 -8.06
C VAL A 443 -13.73 -29.54 -6.79
N GLN A 444 -15.07 -29.60 -6.82
CA GLN A 444 -15.92 -30.14 -5.76
C GLN A 444 -15.80 -29.44 -4.38
N LEU A 445 -15.52 -28.14 -4.37
CA LEU A 445 -15.53 -27.34 -3.14
C LEU A 445 -16.96 -26.87 -2.82
N PHE A 446 -17.71 -27.70 -2.09
CA PHE A 446 -19.13 -27.46 -1.74
C PHE A 446 -19.37 -27.11 -0.27
N ASN A 447 -18.34 -26.63 0.43
CA ASN A 447 -18.42 -26.29 1.85
C ASN A 447 -18.87 -27.45 2.75
N LYS A 448 -18.45 -28.69 2.44
CA LYS A 448 -18.77 -29.85 3.29
C LYS A 448 -18.13 -29.69 4.67
N PRO A 449 -18.66 -30.29 5.75
CA PRO A 449 -18.03 -30.29 7.08
C PRO A 449 -16.55 -30.69 7.04
N GLU A 450 -16.24 -31.74 6.27
CA GLU A 450 -14.89 -32.27 6.08
C GLU A 450 -13.91 -31.31 5.41
N ASP A 451 -14.40 -30.34 4.62
CA ASP A 451 -13.55 -29.39 3.90
C ASP A 451 -12.89 -28.42 4.86
N ARG A 452 -11.55 -28.37 4.86
CA ARG A 452 -10.76 -27.41 5.63
C ARG A 452 -10.75 -26.03 4.99
N VAL A 453 -10.98 -25.99 3.68
CA VAL A 453 -11.12 -24.76 2.90
C VAL A 453 -12.57 -24.59 2.49
N LYS A 454 -13.19 -23.49 2.90
CA LYS A 454 -14.54 -23.09 2.53
C LYS A 454 -14.46 -21.97 1.49
N ILE A 455 -15.45 -21.87 0.60
CA ILE A 455 -15.50 -20.90 -0.49
C ILE A 455 -16.79 -20.09 -0.45
N ILE A 456 -16.67 -18.78 -0.69
CA ILE A 456 -17.78 -17.84 -0.78
C ILE A 456 -17.56 -16.93 -1.98
N PHE A 457 -18.40 -17.06 -2.99
CA PHE A 457 -18.45 -16.17 -4.13
C PHE A 457 -19.46 -15.04 -3.89
N HIS A 458 -18.94 -13.81 -3.86
CA HIS A 458 -19.70 -12.57 -3.72
C HIS A 458 -19.63 -11.77 -5.02
N PRO A 459 -20.56 -11.99 -5.97
CA PRO A 459 -20.56 -11.39 -7.31
C PRO A 459 -21.03 -9.92 -7.36
N GLU A 460 -20.70 -9.11 -6.36
CA GLU A 460 -21.05 -7.68 -6.27
C GLU A 460 -19.89 -6.90 -5.65
N PHE A 461 -19.82 -5.58 -5.87
CA PHE A 461 -18.90 -4.74 -5.11
C PHE A 461 -19.36 -4.61 -3.66
N LEU A 462 -18.39 -4.62 -2.74
CA LEU A 462 -18.66 -4.42 -1.32
C LEU A 462 -19.05 -2.98 -1.02
N ASN A 463 -20.10 -2.82 -0.22
CA ASN A 463 -20.63 -1.55 0.22
C ASN A 463 -21.17 -1.70 1.66
N ALA A 464 -20.91 -0.72 2.51
CA ALA A 464 -21.43 -0.68 3.88
C ALA A 464 -22.97 -0.77 3.96
N ASN A 465 -23.69 -0.36 2.91
CA ASN A 465 -25.15 -0.43 2.86
C ASN A 465 -25.70 -1.83 2.58
N ASN A 466 -24.84 -2.81 2.23
CA ASN A 466 -25.30 -4.15 1.88
C ASN A 466 -25.89 -4.86 3.13
N PRO A 467 -27.04 -5.55 3.00
CA PRO A 467 -27.75 -6.14 4.13
C PRO A 467 -27.05 -7.39 4.71
N ILE A 468 -26.16 -8.01 3.94
CA ILE A 468 -25.50 -9.27 4.30
C ILE A 468 -24.10 -9.03 4.86
N LEU A 469 -23.31 -8.19 4.19
CA LEU A 469 -21.95 -7.84 4.57
C LEU A 469 -21.82 -6.32 4.54
N SER A 470 -22.18 -5.67 5.65
CA SER A 470 -22.19 -4.21 5.81
C SER A 470 -20.78 -3.66 6.06
N ILE A 471 -19.91 -3.84 5.07
CA ILE A 471 -18.49 -3.50 5.12
C ILE A 471 -18.08 -2.93 3.76
N ASP A 472 -17.35 -1.81 3.75
CA ASP A 472 -16.73 -1.29 2.53
C ASP A 472 -15.50 -2.10 2.13
N TYR A 473 -15.11 -2.02 0.85
CA TYR A 473 -13.98 -2.78 0.33
C TYR A 473 -12.70 -2.65 1.18
N GLU A 474 -12.29 -1.42 1.53
CA GLU A 474 -11.08 -1.18 2.33
C GLU A 474 -11.17 -1.79 3.74
N GLU A 475 -12.36 -1.72 4.35
CA GLU A 475 -12.61 -2.32 5.65
C GLU A 475 -12.54 -3.85 5.59
N PHE A 476 -13.07 -4.44 4.52
CA PHE A 476 -13.02 -5.87 4.29
C PHE A 476 -11.59 -6.37 4.09
N VAL A 477 -10.80 -5.67 3.28
CA VAL A 477 -9.37 -5.98 3.08
C VAL A 477 -8.64 -5.99 4.42
N ARG A 478 -8.81 -4.95 5.25
CA ARG A 478 -8.23 -4.89 6.60
C ARG A 478 -8.63 -6.05 7.50
N GLY A 479 -9.89 -6.52 7.41
CA GLY A 479 -10.38 -7.67 8.18
C GLY A 479 -9.82 -9.02 7.70
N CYS A 480 -9.34 -9.10 6.46
CA CYS A 480 -8.77 -10.32 5.90
C CYS A 480 -7.35 -10.59 6.40
N HIS A 481 -6.89 -11.82 6.16
CA HIS A 481 -5.55 -12.27 6.57
C HIS A 481 -4.55 -12.30 5.42
N LEU A 482 -5.00 -12.63 4.21
CA LEU A 482 -4.15 -12.75 3.03
C LEU A 482 -4.95 -12.40 1.76
N GLY A 483 -4.45 -11.45 0.97
CA GLY A 483 -4.93 -11.21 -0.39
C GLY A 483 -4.22 -12.14 -1.37
N VAL A 484 -4.94 -12.76 -2.30
CA VAL A 484 -4.36 -13.71 -3.26
C VAL A 484 -4.73 -13.29 -4.68
N PHE A 485 -3.75 -12.76 -5.40
CA PHE A 485 -3.93 -12.18 -6.73
C PHE A 485 -2.95 -12.83 -7.72
N PRO A 486 -3.19 -14.09 -8.11
CA PRO A 486 -2.28 -14.82 -8.98
C PRO A 486 -2.50 -14.40 -10.44
N SER A 487 -2.42 -13.11 -10.76
CA SER A 487 -2.76 -12.53 -12.06
C SER A 487 -1.86 -13.05 -13.20
N TYR A 488 -2.45 -13.25 -14.38
CA TYR A 488 -1.72 -13.53 -15.63
C TYR A 488 -1.44 -12.24 -16.41
N TYR A 489 -2.44 -11.37 -16.55
CA TYR A 489 -2.29 -10.08 -17.22
C TYR A 489 -2.75 -8.96 -16.30
N GLU A 490 -1.77 -8.26 -15.72
CA GLU A 490 -2.03 -7.14 -14.82
C GLU A 490 -0.92 -6.09 -14.97
N PRO A 491 -1.17 -5.02 -15.76
CA PRO A 491 -0.14 -4.05 -16.08
C PRO A 491 0.49 -3.37 -14.86
N TRP A 492 -0.31 -3.16 -13.80
CA TRP A 492 0.16 -2.66 -12.51
C TRP A 492 -0.28 -3.58 -11.37
N GLY A 493 -1.54 -3.50 -10.94
CA GLY A 493 -2.06 -4.26 -9.80
C GLY A 493 -2.28 -3.38 -8.58
N TYR A 494 -3.38 -2.63 -8.59
CA TYR A 494 -3.79 -1.80 -7.45
C TYR A 494 -4.18 -2.63 -6.25
N THR A 495 -4.88 -3.75 -6.45
CA THR A 495 -5.39 -4.61 -5.39
C THR A 495 -4.27 -5.11 -4.44
N PRO A 496 -3.15 -5.69 -4.92
CA PRO A 496 -2.04 -6.03 -4.02
C PRO A 496 -1.32 -4.81 -3.43
N ALA A 497 -1.26 -3.67 -4.14
CA ALA A 497 -0.69 -2.44 -3.62
C ALA A 497 -1.52 -1.87 -2.45
N GLU A 498 -2.84 -1.81 -2.59
CA GLU A 498 -3.80 -1.41 -1.57
C GLU A 498 -3.73 -2.34 -0.35
N CYS A 499 -3.63 -3.65 -0.57
CA CYS A 499 -3.41 -4.62 0.52
C CYS A 499 -2.15 -4.29 1.32
N THR A 500 -1.06 -3.97 0.62
CA THR A 500 0.22 -3.64 1.24
C THR A 500 0.14 -2.35 2.05
N VAL A 501 -0.53 -1.32 1.51
CA VAL A 501 -0.80 -0.05 2.22
C VAL A 501 -1.64 -0.28 3.47
N MET A 502 -2.58 -1.23 3.45
CA MET A 502 -3.40 -1.60 4.60
C MET A 502 -2.72 -2.57 5.58
N GLY A 503 -1.47 -2.95 5.34
CA GLY A 503 -0.73 -3.89 6.20
C GLY A 503 -1.19 -5.34 6.08
N VAL A 504 -1.85 -5.70 4.97
CA VAL A 504 -2.35 -7.05 4.68
C VAL A 504 -1.40 -7.75 3.71
N PRO A 505 -0.80 -8.89 4.10
CA PRO A 505 0.05 -9.68 3.22
C PRO A 505 -0.68 -10.05 1.93
N SER A 506 0.06 -10.12 0.83
CA SER A 506 -0.51 -10.47 -0.48
C SER A 506 0.36 -11.45 -1.25
N ILE A 507 -0.30 -12.32 -2.00
CA ILE A 507 0.33 -13.15 -3.04
C ILE A 507 0.07 -12.48 -4.39
N THR A 508 1.13 -12.27 -5.16
CA THR A 508 1.12 -11.71 -6.52
C THR A 508 1.97 -12.58 -7.44
N THR A 509 2.18 -12.16 -8.68
CA THR A 509 2.95 -12.88 -9.70
C THR A 509 4.04 -12.02 -10.29
N ASN A 510 5.08 -12.64 -10.84
CA ASN A 510 6.12 -11.96 -11.63
C ASN A 510 5.64 -11.54 -13.05
N LEU A 511 4.35 -11.69 -13.35
CA LEU A 511 3.68 -11.13 -14.53
C LEU A 511 2.81 -9.92 -14.19
N SER A 512 2.59 -9.65 -12.90
CA SER A 512 1.92 -8.44 -12.43
C SER A 512 2.94 -7.31 -12.31
N GLY A 513 2.58 -6.09 -12.71
CA GLY A 513 3.47 -4.93 -12.63
C GLY A 513 3.96 -4.63 -11.21
N PHE A 514 3.09 -4.81 -10.22
CA PHE A 514 3.37 -4.67 -8.80
C PHE A 514 4.35 -5.73 -8.33
N GLY A 515 4.17 -6.98 -8.77
CA GLY A 515 5.08 -8.09 -8.45
C GLY A 515 6.49 -7.83 -8.98
N CYS A 516 6.61 -7.42 -10.24
CA CYS A 516 7.89 -7.05 -10.84
C CYS A 516 8.56 -5.90 -10.07
N TYR A 517 7.80 -4.86 -9.74
CA TYR A 517 8.31 -3.71 -8.99
C TYR A 517 8.84 -4.10 -7.59
N MET A 518 8.13 -4.99 -6.89
CA MET A 518 8.55 -5.45 -5.57
C MET A 518 9.76 -6.40 -5.63
N GLU A 519 9.86 -7.23 -6.67
CA GLU A 519 11.00 -8.13 -6.92
C GLU A 519 12.30 -7.34 -7.18
N ASP A 520 12.20 -6.22 -7.90
CA ASP A 520 13.35 -5.34 -8.14
C ASP A 520 13.79 -4.59 -6.88
N LEU A 521 12.84 -4.22 -6.03
CA LEU A 521 13.07 -3.39 -4.85
C LEU A 521 13.57 -4.16 -3.62
N ILE A 522 13.15 -5.42 -3.45
CA ILE A 522 13.33 -6.21 -2.21
C ILE A 522 13.99 -7.56 -2.53
N GLU A 523 15.03 -7.94 -1.77
CA GLU A 523 15.71 -9.24 -1.96
C GLU A 523 14.94 -10.43 -1.37
N ASN A 524 14.29 -10.26 -0.21
CA ASN A 524 13.52 -11.31 0.46
C ASN A 524 12.06 -10.85 0.69
N THR A 525 11.24 -10.94 -0.35
CA THR A 525 9.86 -10.44 -0.38
C THR A 525 8.92 -11.15 0.61
N SER A 526 9.10 -12.47 0.80
CA SER A 526 8.24 -13.29 1.68
C SER A 526 8.26 -12.85 3.15
N ASP A 527 9.41 -12.36 3.64
CA ASP A 527 9.57 -11.91 5.02
C ASP A 527 8.77 -10.63 5.32
N TYR A 528 8.51 -9.83 4.29
CA TYR A 528 7.68 -8.63 4.34
C TYR A 528 6.22 -8.88 3.99
N GLY A 529 5.83 -10.15 3.74
CA GLY A 529 4.45 -10.52 3.43
C GLY A 529 4.05 -10.28 1.97
N ILE A 530 5.02 -10.11 1.07
CA ILE A 530 4.79 -10.11 -0.38
C ILE A 530 5.27 -11.45 -0.93
N TYR A 531 4.35 -12.30 -1.36
CA TYR A 531 4.69 -13.59 -1.95
C TYR A 531 4.57 -13.48 -3.47
N ILE A 532 5.64 -13.78 -4.19
CA ILE A 532 5.66 -13.69 -5.65
C ILE A 532 5.70 -15.11 -6.22
N VAL A 533 4.63 -15.48 -6.91
CA VAL A 533 4.54 -16.74 -7.66
C VAL A 533 5.19 -16.55 -9.02
N ASP A 534 6.04 -17.50 -9.40
CA ASP A 534 6.63 -17.50 -10.72
C ASP A 534 5.65 -18.12 -11.72
N ARG A 535 5.10 -17.29 -12.59
CA ARG A 535 4.22 -17.68 -13.71
C ARG A 535 4.87 -17.47 -15.07
N ARG A 536 6.13 -17.03 -15.11
CA ARG A 536 6.86 -16.70 -16.34
C ARG A 536 7.79 -17.82 -16.76
N GLN A 537 8.55 -18.39 -15.82
CA GLN A 537 9.57 -19.40 -16.14
C GLN A 537 9.09 -20.83 -15.86
N LYS A 538 8.00 -20.99 -15.10
CA LYS A 538 7.44 -22.28 -14.71
C LYS A 538 6.21 -22.67 -15.52
N SER A 539 5.92 -23.96 -15.53
CA SER A 539 4.67 -24.48 -16.07
C SER A 539 3.48 -24.10 -15.20
N VAL A 540 2.27 -24.14 -15.77
CA VAL A 540 1.01 -23.85 -15.07
C VAL A 540 0.86 -24.67 -13.78
N ASP A 541 1.17 -25.97 -13.84
CA ASP A 541 1.02 -26.86 -12.68
C ASP A 541 2.02 -26.56 -11.56
N GLU A 542 3.28 -26.30 -11.91
CA GLU A 542 4.32 -25.91 -10.95
C GLU A 542 4.02 -24.56 -10.29
N SER A 543 3.50 -23.60 -11.05
CA SER A 543 3.07 -22.30 -10.51
C SER A 543 1.89 -22.47 -9.54
N ILE A 544 0.94 -23.36 -9.83
CA ILE A 544 -0.16 -23.68 -8.91
C ILE A 544 0.39 -24.35 -7.65
N ASN A 545 1.31 -25.30 -7.77
CA ASN A 545 1.92 -25.95 -6.60
C ASN A 545 2.68 -24.94 -5.74
N GLN A 546 3.42 -24.01 -6.34
CA GLN A 546 4.08 -22.92 -5.61
C GLN A 546 3.08 -21.99 -4.90
N LEU A 547 1.94 -21.67 -5.54
CA LEU A 547 0.87 -20.90 -4.90
C LEU A 547 0.31 -21.64 -3.68
N VAL A 548 0.10 -22.95 -3.81
CA VAL A 548 -0.35 -23.82 -2.71
C VAL A 548 0.69 -23.86 -1.58
N ASP A 549 1.98 -23.94 -1.91
CA ASP A 549 3.07 -23.93 -0.92
C ASP A 549 3.02 -22.65 -0.09
N TYR A 550 2.92 -21.48 -0.72
CA TYR A 550 2.81 -20.21 0.00
C TYR A 550 1.54 -20.11 0.87
N MET A 551 0.41 -20.60 0.38
CA MET A 551 -0.82 -20.64 1.17
C MET A 551 -0.67 -21.57 2.38
N PHE A 552 -0.09 -22.75 2.17
CA PHE A 552 0.13 -23.75 3.21
C PHE A 552 1.08 -23.23 4.28
N ASP A 553 2.24 -22.69 3.89
CA ASP A 553 3.20 -22.05 4.79
C ASP A 553 2.57 -20.92 5.62
N PHE A 554 1.65 -20.16 5.03
CA PHE A 554 0.91 -19.12 5.74
C PHE A 554 -0.06 -19.70 6.79
N THR A 555 -0.70 -20.84 6.50
CA THR A 555 -1.59 -21.51 7.46
C THR A 555 -0.85 -22.08 8.67
N GLU A 556 0.44 -22.41 8.53
CA GLU A 556 1.27 -22.88 9.65
C GLU A 556 1.74 -21.77 10.59
N LYS A 557 1.66 -20.49 10.17
CA LYS A 557 2.10 -19.36 10.99
C LYS A 557 1.24 -19.21 12.23
N THR A 558 1.87 -18.97 13.38
CA THR A 558 1.21 -18.58 14.63
C THR A 558 0.60 -17.17 14.55
N ARG A 559 -0.37 -16.86 15.42
CA ARG A 559 -0.96 -15.51 15.52
C ARG A 559 0.11 -14.42 15.70
N ARG A 560 1.15 -14.66 16.51
CA ARG A 560 2.28 -13.72 16.71
C ARG A 560 3.09 -13.50 15.43
N GLN A 561 3.40 -14.56 14.69
CA GLN A 561 4.11 -14.45 13.41
C GLN A 561 3.29 -13.67 12.38
N ARG A 562 1.97 -13.90 12.31
CA ARG A 562 1.07 -13.14 11.42
C ARG A 562 1.03 -11.65 11.78
N ILE A 563 0.94 -11.32 13.08
CA ILE A 563 1.00 -9.94 13.56
C ILE A 563 2.31 -9.27 13.14
N ASN A 564 3.44 -9.94 13.35
CA ASN A 564 4.76 -9.41 12.96
C ASN A 564 4.89 -9.23 11.45
N GLN A 565 4.33 -10.15 10.66
CA GLN A 565 4.34 -10.03 9.21
C GLN A 565 3.52 -8.82 8.74
N ARG A 566 2.32 -8.60 9.28
CA ARG A 566 1.51 -7.41 8.97
C ARG A 566 2.26 -6.10 9.29
N ASN A 567 2.94 -6.03 10.43
CA ASN A 567 3.76 -4.87 10.80
C ASN A 567 4.91 -4.62 9.81
N ARG A 568 5.44 -5.67 9.17
CA ARG A 568 6.47 -5.52 8.14
C ARG A 568 5.88 -5.10 6.80
N THR A 569 4.72 -5.63 6.45
CA THR A 569 3.98 -5.27 5.23
C THR A 569 3.59 -3.79 5.25
N GLU A 570 3.07 -3.29 6.39
CA GLU A 570 2.67 -1.89 6.53
C GLU A 570 3.85 -0.93 6.34
N ARG A 571 5.06 -1.28 6.78
CA ARG A 571 6.27 -0.47 6.56
C ARG A 571 6.64 -0.30 5.09
N LEU A 572 6.18 -1.19 4.20
CA LEU A 572 6.40 -1.05 2.76
C LEU A 572 5.45 -0.02 2.12
N SER A 573 4.41 0.43 2.82
CA SER A 573 3.47 1.43 2.32
C SER A 573 4.17 2.72 1.86
N ASP A 574 5.20 3.16 2.58
CA ASP A 574 6.02 4.34 2.24
C ASP A 574 6.71 4.24 0.88
N LEU A 575 6.96 3.02 0.39
CA LEU A 575 7.58 2.79 -0.91
C LEU A 575 6.58 2.98 -2.06
N LEU A 576 5.29 2.88 -1.76
CA LEU A 576 4.16 2.97 -2.69
C LEU A 576 3.51 4.36 -2.69
N ASP A 577 3.98 5.28 -1.84
CA ASP A 577 3.45 6.65 -1.74
C ASP A 577 3.83 7.49 -2.99
N TRP A 578 2.88 8.32 -3.46
CA TRP A 578 3.09 9.27 -4.54
C TRP A 578 4.25 10.26 -4.30
N LYS A 579 4.64 10.52 -3.06
CA LYS A 579 5.85 11.31 -2.73
C LYS A 579 7.12 10.70 -3.30
N ARG A 580 7.20 9.36 -3.34
CA ARG A 580 8.34 8.63 -3.93
C ARG A 580 8.09 8.34 -5.40
N MET A 581 6.92 7.79 -5.73
CA MET A 581 6.59 7.40 -7.12
C MET A 581 6.49 8.60 -8.07
N GLY A 582 6.07 9.76 -7.57
CA GLY A 582 6.00 11.02 -8.31
C GLY A 582 7.36 11.52 -8.80
N LEU A 583 8.46 11.08 -8.20
CA LEU A 583 9.81 11.40 -8.67
C LEU A 583 10.05 10.86 -10.09
N GLU A 584 9.49 9.71 -10.44
CA GLU A 584 9.62 9.15 -11.79
C GLU A 584 8.88 10.01 -12.83
N TYR A 585 7.72 10.59 -12.47
CA TYR A 585 7.02 11.57 -13.31
C TYR A 585 7.83 12.86 -13.50
N ILE A 586 8.55 13.31 -12.46
CA ILE A 586 9.48 14.45 -12.59
C ILE A 586 10.59 14.11 -13.59
N LYS A 587 11.17 12.90 -13.53
CA LYS A 587 12.20 12.47 -14.49
C LYS A 587 11.68 12.43 -15.92
N ALA A 588 10.46 11.93 -16.15
CA ALA A 588 9.85 11.91 -17.48
C ALA A 588 9.67 13.33 -18.05
N ARG A 589 9.19 14.27 -17.22
CA ARG A 589 9.02 15.70 -17.59
C ARG A 589 10.35 16.39 -17.87
N GLN A 590 11.37 16.12 -17.05
CA GLN A 590 12.71 16.64 -17.32
C GLN A 590 13.32 16.07 -18.59
N LEU A 591 13.07 14.79 -18.88
CA LEU A 591 13.54 14.17 -20.12
C LEU A 591 12.86 14.77 -21.36
N SER A 592 11.57 15.07 -21.31
CA SER A 592 10.85 15.70 -22.43
C SER A 592 11.39 17.10 -22.71
N LEU A 593 11.56 17.91 -21.66
CA LEU A 593 12.16 19.25 -21.76
C LEU A 593 13.59 19.21 -22.30
N LYS A 594 14.40 18.20 -21.89
CA LYS A 594 15.76 18.02 -22.40
C LYS A 594 15.80 17.66 -23.88
N ARG A 595 14.86 16.85 -24.36
CA ARG A 595 14.76 16.46 -25.78
C ARG A 595 14.32 17.63 -26.66
N ALA A 596 13.36 18.43 -26.19
CA ALA A 596 12.86 19.57 -26.95
C ALA A 596 13.80 20.79 -26.93
N TYR A 597 14.47 21.05 -25.79
CA TYR A 597 15.33 22.23 -25.61
C TYR A 597 16.77 21.84 -25.21
N PRO A 598 17.51 21.08 -26.04
CA PRO A 598 18.82 20.51 -25.67
C PRO A 598 19.88 21.57 -25.37
N GLU A 599 19.84 22.72 -26.06
CA GLU A 599 20.78 23.82 -25.88
C GLU A 599 20.81 24.40 -24.45
N LYS A 600 19.70 24.27 -23.71
CA LYS A 600 19.58 24.72 -22.32
C LYS A 600 20.01 23.67 -21.29
N PHE A 601 20.22 22.41 -21.70
CA PHE A 601 20.52 21.27 -20.81
C PHE A 601 21.95 20.71 -20.98
N LYS A 602 22.89 21.48 -21.55
CA LYS A 602 24.21 21.05 -22.05
C LYS A 602 25.08 20.14 -21.15
N ASN A 603 24.81 20.02 -19.84
CA ASN A 603 25.61 19.19 -18.91
C ASN A 603 24.82 18.14 -18.09
N GLY A 604 23.56 17.84 -18.40
CA GLY A 604 22.75 16.88 -17.62
C GLY A 604 22.80 15.44 -18.14
N ALA A 605 23.26 14.46 -17.34
CA ALA A 605 23.07 13.03 -17.61
C ALA A 605 21.59 12.66 -17.74
N ASN A 606 21.24 11.53 -18.38
CA ASN A 606 19.84 11.10 -18.46
C ASN A 606 19.30 10.83 -17.04
N PRO A 607 18.17 11.45 -16.63
CA PRO A 607 17.64 11.30 -15.26
C PRO A 607 17.33 9.86 -14.88
N PHE A 608 17.00 9.02 -15.87
CA PHE A 608 16.71 7.59 -15.69
C PHE A 608 17.96 6.70 -15.58
N GLN A 609 19.16 7.20 -15.87
CA GLN A 609 20.41 6.43 -15.77
C GLN A 609 21.14 6.61 -14.43
N ASN A 610 20.72 7.57 -13.60
CA ASN A 610 21.40 7.94 -12.35
C ASN A 610 20.82 7.30 -11.07
N SER A 611 20.24 6.09 -11.14
CA SER A 611 19.74 5.40 -9.95
C SER A 611 20.75 4.38 -9.40
N SER A 612 21.37 4.72 -8.28
CA SER A 612 21.96 3.73 -7.36
C SER A 612 20.80 2.92 -6.76
N ASN A 613 20.46 1.78 -7.37
CA ASN A 613 19.43 0.87 -6.86
C ASN A 613 19.95 0.17 -5.59
N LEU A 614 19.88 0.85 -4.45
CA LEU A 614 20.01 0.22 -3.14
C LEU A 614 18.74 -0.60 -2.89
N LYS A 615 18.83 -1.92 -3.11
CA LYS A 615 17.76 -2.85 -2.74
C LYS A 615 17.54 -2.79 -1.23
N LEU A 616 16.27 -2.86 -0.81
CA LEU A 616 15.93 -2.92 0.61
C LEU A 616 16.35 -4.29 1.14
N THR A 617 17.45 -4.33 1.89
CA THR A 617 17.90 -5.53 2.60
C THR A 617 17.08 -5.72 3.88
N ARG A 618 17.15 -6.91 4.48
CA ARG A 618 16.49 -7.22 5.77
C ARG A 618 16.78 -6.13 6.82
N PRO A 619 15.80 -5.77 7.68
CA PRO A 619 16.09 -4.93 8.82
C PRO A 619 16.93 -5.73 9.81
N LEU A 620 18.06 -5.17 10.26
CA LEU A 620 19.03 -5.77 11.19
C LEU A 620 18.46 -6.06 12.61
N SER A 621 17.19 -5.77 12.87
CA SER A 621 16.57 -5.97 14.18
C SER A 621 15.48 -7.04 14.15
N VAL A 622 15.74 -8.09 14.95
CA VAL A 622 14.88 -9.20 15.43
C VAL A 622 15.29 -10.59 14.88
N PRO A 623 15.61 -11.57 15.77
CA PRO A 623 16.12 -12.89 15.37
C PRO A 623 15.18 -13.63 14.42
N GLY A 624 15.78 -14.40 13.51
CA GLY A 624 15.06 -15.31 12.63
C GLY A 624 14.17 -16.25 13.43
N SER A 625 12.94 -16.47 12.97
CA SER A 625 12.13 -17.57 13.48
C SER A 625 12.90 -18.88 13.28
N PRO A 626 12.96 -19.79 14.27
CA PRO A 626 13.76 -21.01 14.14
C PRO A 626 13.23 -21.83 12.97
N ARG A 627 14.08 -22.09 11.97
CA ARG A 627 13.81 -23.08 10.93
C ARG A 627 14.06 -24.45 11.53
N THR A 628 13.08 -25.33 11.46
CA THR A 628 13.27 -26.74 11.84
C THR A 628 13.88 -27.53 10.68
N LYS A 629 14.89 -28.33 11.02
CA LYS A 629 15.55 -29.42 10.26
C LYS A 629 16.55 -29.02 9.17
N GLY A 630 17.83 -28.97 9.55
CA GLY A 630 19.01 -29.03 8.67
C GLY A 630 20.29 -28.70 9.45
N MET A 631 21.38 -29.47 9.25
CA MET A 631 22.62 -29.52 10.05
C MET A 631 23.09 -28.19 10.65
N MET A 632 23.22 -28.17 11.98
CA MET A 632 23.83 -27.07 12.75
C MET A 632 25.34 -27.01 12.50
N THR A 633 25.84 -25.81 12.20
CA THR A 633 27.27 -25.49 12.25
C THR A 633 27.72 -25.22 13.70
N PRO A 634 28.97 -25.49 14.10
CA PRO A 634 29.44 -25.51 15.50
C PRO A 634 29.50 -24.17 16.28
N GLY A 635 28.62 -23.21 15.99
CA GLY A 635 28.51 -21.92 16.72
C GLY A 635 27.23 -21.76 17.55
N ASP A 636 26.32 -22.75 17.54
CA ASP A 636 24.95 -22.61 18.06
C ASP A 636 24.72 -23.32 19.41
N LEU A 637 25.78 -23.75 20.10
CA LEU A 637 25.68 -24.61 21.30
C LEU A 637 25.59 -23.85 22.64
N GLY A 638 25.63 -22.51 22.64
CA GLY A 638 25.91 -21.72 23.85
C GLY A 638 24.74 -21.16 24.64
N SER A 639 23.47 -21.39 24.27
CA SER A 639 22.35 -20.59 24.81
C SER A 639 21.14 -21.37 25.33
N LEU A 640 21.29 -22.66 25.62
CA LEU A 640 20.19 -23.50 26.12
C LEU A 640 20.18 -23.74 27.64
N GLN A 641 21.20 -23.28 28.38
CA GLN A 641 21.30 -23.54 29.82
C GLN A 641 20.96 -22.33 30.71
N ASP A 642 20.89 -21.11 30.15
CA ASP A 642 20.63 -19.88 30.91
C ASP A 642 19.17 -19.39 30.88
N ALA A 643 18.25 -20.13 30.23
CA ALA A 643 16.84 -19.72 30.10
C ALA A 643 15.93 -20.16 31.27
N ALA A 644 16.46 -20.88 32.27
CA ALA A 644 15.65 -21.50 33.34
C ALA A 644 15.79 -20.83 34.72
N GLN A 645 16.70 -19.88 34.92
CA GLN A 645 16.91 -19.21 36.22
C GLN A 645 17.24 -17.73 36.06
N ALA A 646 16.22 -16.89 35.87
CA ALA A 646 16.27 -15.45 36.16
C ALA A 646 14.86 -14.83 36.00
N LEU A 647 13.93 -15.27 36.85
CA LEU A 647 12.75 -14.48 37.22
C LEU A 647 13.00 -14.05 38.67
N GLU A 648 13.62 -12.89 38.87
CA GLU A 648 13.54 -12.08 40.10
C GLU A 648 14.22 -10.71 39.88
N GLN A 649 13.86 -9.75 40.73
CA GLN A 649 14.01 -8.29 40.65
C GLN A 649 15.41 -7.69 40.35
N GLU A 650 15.35 -6.44 39.87
CA GLU A 650 16.29 -5.31 40.10
C GLU A 650 17.76 -5.48 39.65
N ASP A 651 18.17 -4.76 38.59
CA ASP A 651 19.08 -3.61 38.73
C ASP A 651 19.61 -3.09 37.38
N TYR A 652 19.63 -1.77 37.29
CA TYR A 652 20.22 -0.96 36.22
C TYR A 652 21.66 -0.65 36.64
N VAL A 653 22.67 -1.32 36.06
CA VAL A 653 24.08 -0.91 36.22
C VAL A 653 24.80 -1.01 34.87
N GLY A 654 25.44 0.10 34.50
CA GLY A 654 26.08 0.34 33.21
C GLY A 654 27.33 -0.50 32.97
N PHE A 655 27.54 -0.81 31.68
CA PHE A 655 28.75 -1.46 31.20
C PHE A 655 29.97 -0.55 31.39
N ARG A 656 30.85 -0.96 32.31
CA ARG A 656 32.26 -0.57 32.37
C ARG A 656 32.99 -1.18 31.17
N LEU A 657 33.71 -0.35 30.41
CA LEU A 657 34.75 -0.79 29.50
C LEU A 657 36.01 -1.08 30.32
N GLY A 658 36.58 -2.27 30.13
CA GLY A 658 37.80 -2.73 30.78
C GLY A 658 39.04 -1.98 30.31
N GLU A 659 39.95 -1.84 31.25
CA GLU A 659 41.28 -1.21 31.21
C GLU A 659 42.31 -2.05 30.43
N ASP A 660 43.27 -1.35 29.85
CA ASP A 660 44.69 -1.69 29.61
C ASP A 660 45.30 -0.37 29.08
N GLY A 661 46.37 0.26 29.56
CA GLY A 661 47.37 0.03 30.60
C GLY A 661 48.50 1.07 30.34
N ASP A 662 49.06 1.62 31.41
CA ASP A 662 50.35 2.37 31.52
C ASP A 662 50.44 3.79 30.90
N GLY A 663 50.95 4.84 31.54
CA GLY A 663 51.63 5.01 32.84
C GLY A 663 52.01 6.50 33.06
N ASP A 664 52.43 6.77 34.30
CA ASP A 664 53.25 7.89 34.80
C ASP A 664 52.58 9.23 35.20
N ASP A 665 52.33 9.29 36.52
CA ASP A 665 52.93 10.19 37.51
C ASP A 665 52.44 11.65 37.76
N GLU A 666 52.11 11.80 39.05
CA GLU A 666 52.40 12.90 39.99
C GLU A 666 51.45 14.11 40.18
N ASP A 667 51.05 14.21 41.46
CA ASP A 667 50.74 15.38 42.27
C ASP A 667 49.40 16.13 42.19
N ALA A 668 48.56 15.85 43.20
CA ALA A 668 47.64 16.81 43.80
C ALA A 668 48.43 17.81 44.69
N PRO A 669 48.03 19.10 44.85
CA PRO A 669 46.85 19.42 45.68
C PRO A 669 46.01 20.65 45.23
N TYR A 670 44.73 20.64 45.63
CA TYR A 670 43.73 21.73 45.54
C TYR A 670 44.24 23.06 46.17
N PRO A 671 43.83 24.27 45.68
CA PRO A 671 42.48 24.80 45.97
C PRO A 671 41.82 25.78 44.95
N LEU A 672 40.48 25.83 45.06
CA LEU A 672 39.53 26.94 44.89
C LEU A 672 39.87 28.20 44.05
N THR A 673 39.02 28.40 43.03
CA THR A 673 38.38 29.65 42.57
C THR A 673 39.21 30.77 41.92
N LEU A 674 38.94 31.08 40.64
CA LEU A 674 38.05 32.17 40.19
C LEU A 674 38.11 32.35 38.64
N ARG A 675 36.92 32.35 38.03
CA ARG A 675 36.45 33.10 36.84
C ARG A 675 37.27 33.14 35.55
N GLY A 676 36.67 32.56 34.51
CA GLY A 676 36.85 32.91 33.09
C GLY A 676 35.56 32.62 32.31
N SER A 677 34.63 33.57 32.37
CA SER A 677 33.36 33.74 31.63
C SER A 677 33.11 32.91 30.35
N SER A 678 32.14 32.00 30.41
CA SER A 678 31.18 31.74 29.33
C SER A 678 29.82 32.28 29.76
N ALA A 679 29.19 33.10 28.92
CA ALA A 679 27.97 33.84 29.22
C ALA A 679 26.82 32.96 29.75
N PRO A 680 25.97 33.47 30.67
CA PRO A 680 24.84 32.73 31.20
C PRO A 680 23.76 32.53 30.13
N PRO A 681 22.97 31.44 30.15
CA PRO A 681 21.66 31.50 29.52
C PRO A 681 20.85 32.58 30.25
N GLN A 682 20.20 33.48 29.51
CA GLN A 682 19.31 34.49 30.07
C GLN A 682 18.25 33.83 30.97
N ASP A 683 18.10 34.36 32.19
CA ASP A 683 17.28 33.85 33.30
C ASP A 683 15.75 33.86 33.06
N ASP A 684 15.25 34.12 31.85
CA ASP A 684 13.83 34.45 31.63
C ASP A 684 12.87 33.25 31.52
N VAL A 685 13.37 32.01 31.51
CA VAL A 685 12.51 30.80 31.39
C VAL A 685 12.26 30.10 32.73
N LYS A 686 13.13 30.28 33.73
CA LYS A 686 13.09 29.53 35.01
C LYS A 686 12.20 30.13 36.10
N SER A 687 11.38 31.13 35.78
CA SER A 687 10.47 31.77 36.74
C SER A 687 9.05 31.98 36.21
N GLN A 688 8.65 31.26 35.15
CA GLN A 688 7.30 31.37 34.60
C GLN A 688 6.34 30.39 35.28
N GLU A 689 5.15 30.90 35.63
CA GLU A 689 4.06 30.07 36.15
C GLU A 689 3.49 29.19 35.04
N ILE A 690 3.44 27.89 35.29
CA ILE A 690 2.90 26.91 34.36
C ILE A 690 1.74 26.14 35.02
N LEU A 691 0.74 25.83 34.20
CA LEU A 691 -0.39 25.00 34.60
C LEU A 691 -0.23 23.61 34.02
N VAL A 692 -0.26 22.61 34.90
CA VAL A 692 -0.12 21.19 34.59
C VAL A 692 -1.41 20.47 34.96
N GLU A 693 -2.07 19.83 33.99
CA GLU A 693 -3.18 18.92 34.27
C GLU A 693 -2.67 17.47 34.28
N LEU A 694 -2.95 16.75 35.36
CA LEU A 694 -2.56 15.36 35.55
C LEU A 694 -3.66 14.42 35.04
N LYS A 695 -3.28 13.20 34.67
CA LYS A 695 -4.23 12.17 34.15
C LYS A 695 -5.32 11.77 35.14
N ASN A 696 -5.10 12.00 36.43
CA ASN A 696 -6.09 11.76 37.50
C ASN A 696 -7.11 12.92 37.63
N GLY A 697 -6.99 13.99 36.86
CA GLY A 697 -7.88 15.17 36.87
C GLY A 697 -7.42 16.30 37.81
N GLU A 698 -6.32 16.12 38.55
CA GLU A 698 -5.77 17.16 39.41
C GLU A 698 -5.01 18.21 38.59
N SER A 699 -5.09 19.47 39.00
CA SER A 699 -4.41 20.59 38.35
C SER A 699 -3.37 21.19 39.30
N VAL A 700 -2.14 21.36 38.81
CA VAL A 700 -1.03 21.96 39.56
C VAL A 700 -0.59 23.23 38.84
N VAL A 701 -0.53 24.33 39.58
CA VAL A 701 -0.02 25.62 39.09
C VAL A 701 1.20 25.99 39.90
N GLY A 702 2.34 26.25 39.27
CA GLY A 702 3.57 26.64 39.98
C GLY A 702 4.66 27.12 39.03
N LYS A 703 5.76 27.65 39.57
CA LYS A 703 6.89 28.15 38.78
C LYS A 703 7.83 27.02 38.38
N LEU A 704 8.13 26.89 37.09
CA LEU A 704 9.01 25.83 36.60
C LEU A 704 10.47 26.10 37.00
N THR A 705 11.02 25.26 37.86
CA THR A 705 12.43 25.35 38.30
C THR A 705 13.35 24.43 37.50
N ASP A 706 12.88 23.23 37.15
CA ASP A 706 13.65 22.27 36.37
C ASP A 706 12.77 21.32 35.54
N CYS A 707 13.27 20.90 34.38
CA CYS A 707 12.61 19.98 33.45
C CYS A 707 13.66 19.06 32.81
N ASP A 708 13.48 17.74 32.95
CA ASP A 708 14.40 16.76 32.36
C ASP A 708 13.98 16.32 30.94
N SER A 709 14.80 15.46 30.32
CA SER A 709 14.57 14.92 28.96
C SER A 709 13.37 13.97 28.86
N TRP A 710 12.78 13.55 29.99
CA TRP A 710 11.59 12.69 30.06
C TRP A 710 10.34 13.44 30.52
N MET A 711 10.37 14.79 30.50
CA MET A 711 9.28 15.67 30.92
C MET A 711 8.90 15.50 32.40
N ASN A 712 9.84 15.11 33.25
CA ASN A 712 9.67 15.23 34.69
C ASN A 712 9.94 16.69 35.10
N LEU A 713 9.00 17.26 35.86
CA LEU A 713 8.98 18.68 36.18
C LEU A 713 9.13 18.91 37.67
N THR A 714 9.95 19.90 38.02
CA THR A 714 10.02 20.42 39.38
C THR A 714 9.43 21.81 39.40
N LEU A 715 8.35 22.01 40.17
CA LEU A 715 7.70 23.30 40.34
C LEU A 715 7.95 23.83 41.75
N SER A 716 8.26 25.12 41.87
CA SER A 716 8.27 25.84 43.14
C SER A 716 6.99 26.67 43.31
N GLU A 717 6.63 26.96 44.56
CA GLU A 717 5.42 27.73 44.94
C GLU A 717 4.13 27.13 44.33
N ALA A 718 4.01 25.80 44.35
CA ALA A 718 2.97 25.10 43.63
C ALA A 718 1.64 25.04 44.40
N VAL A 719 0.55 25.33 43.71
CA VAL A 719 -0.82 25.18 44.19
C VAL A 719 -1.45 23.98 43.51
N VAL A 720 -1.80 22.96 44.30
CA VAL A 720 -2.49 21.76 43.81
C VAL A 720 -4.00 21.91 44.06
N THR A 721 -4.78 21.70 42.99
CA THR A 721 -6.24 21.70 43.00
C THR A 721 -6.73 20.29 42.71
N TYR A 722 -7.44 19.70 43.68
CA TYR A 722 -8.01 18.35 43.57
C TYR A 722 -9.41 18.39 42.91
N ASN A 723 -9.82 17.28 42.29
CA ASN A 723 -11.07 17.09 41.52
C ASN A 723 -12.40 17.51 42.19
N LYS A 724 -12.41 17.92 43.46
CA LYS A 724 -13.62 18.37 44.20
C LYS A 724 -13.66 19.87 44.51
N GLY A 725 -12.74 20.69 43.98
CA GLY A 725 -12.85 22.15 44.01
C GLY A 725 -12.77 22.87 45.38
N GLU A 726 -12.74 22.15 46.49
CA GLU A 726 -12.84 22.75 47.85
C GLU A 726 -11.53 22.79 48.65
N LYS A 727 -10.43 22.21 48.16
CA LYS A 727 -9.14 22.20 48.89
C LYS A 727 -7.97 22.61 48.00
N PHE A 728 -7.34 23.73 48.35
CA PHE A 728 -6.09 24.21 47.77
C PHE A 728 -4.95 23.93 48.75
N ASN A 729 -3.98 23.11 48.34
CA ASN A 729 -2.73 22.96 49.09
C ASN A 729 -1.62 23.73 48.38
N LYS A 730 -1.01 24.67 49.12
CA LYS A 730 0.22 25.35 48.70
C LYS A 730 1.41 24.54 49.18
N LEU A 731 2.29 24.18 48.25
CA LEU A 731 3.51 23.45 48.50
C LEU A 731 4.69 24.32 48.06
N GLU A 732 5.75 24.36 48.85
CA GLU A 732 6.96 25.12 48.49
C GLU A 732 7.62 24.54 47.24
N GLN A 733 7.57 23.21 47.08
CA GLN A 733 8.09 22.51 45.92
C GLN A 733 7.29 21.23 45.64
N ILE A 734 7.08 20.89 44.36
CA ILE A 734 6.47 19.63 43.93
C ILE A 734 7.22 19.06 42.72
N TYR A 735 7.42 17.75 42.73
CA TYR A 735 8.00 17.00 41.63
C TYR A 735 6.92 16.17 40.93
N ILE A 736 6.77 16.35 39.62
CA ILE A 736 5.76 15.69 38.80
C ILE A 736 6.47 14.82 37.76
N ARG A 737 6.15 13.52 37.74
CA ARG A 737 6.67 12.61 36.71
C ARG A 737 5.93 12.80 35.38
N GLY A 738 6.66 12.85 34.27
CA GLY A 738 6.13 13.10 32.93
C GLY A 738 5.07 12.08 32.49
N SER A 739 5.13 10.84 32.98
CA SER A 739 4.14 9.79 32.70
C SER A 739 2.73 10.12 33.18
N HIS A 740 2.59 10.98 34.19
CA HIS A 740 1.33 11.37 34.80
C HIS A 740 0.73 12.66 34.24
N ILE A 741 1.47 13.38 33.39
CA ILE A 741 1.02 14.62 32.77
C ILE A 741 0.05 14.28 31.63
N LYS A 742 -1.09 14.96 31.58
CA LYS A 742 -2.09 14.85 30.51
C LYS A 742 -1.85 15.92 29.45
N PHE A 743 -1.74 17.18 29.87
CA PHE A 743 -1.24 18.28 29.05
C PHE A 743 -0.71 19.40 29.93
N LEU A 744 0.05 20.31 29.31
CA LEU A 744 0.69 21.42 29.98
C LEU A 744 0.46 22.70 29.19
N ARG A 745 0.14 23.79 29.88
CA ARG A 745 -0.06 25.09 29.24
C ARG A 745 1.16 25.96 29.48
N LEU A 746 1.94 26.15 28.41
CA LEU A 746 3.13 27.01 28.40
C LEU A 746 2.82 28.35 27.73
N PRO A 747 3.44 29.46 28.17
CA PRO A 747 3.46 30.72 27.43
C PRO A 747 4.17 30.57 26.07
N GLU A 748 3.70 31.29 25.05
CA GLU A 748 4.21 31.16 23.67
C GLU A 748 5.72 31.43 23.54
N SER A 749 6.31 32.25 24.42
CA SER A 749 7.73 32.59 24.43
C SER A 749 8.69 31.42 24.70
N VAL A 750 8.23 30.33 25.31
CA VAL A 750 9.06 29.15 25.64
C VAL A 750 9.13 28.16 24.47
N MET A 751 8.11 28.10 23.61
CA MET A 751 8.06 27.16 22.49
C MET A 751 9.08 27.47 21.38
N ASP A 752 9.40 28.74 21.19
CA ASP A 752 10.34 29.17 20.14
C ASP A 752 11.79 28.87 20.53
N HIS A 753 12.15 29.05 21.81
CA HIS A 753 13.48 28.70 22.32
C HIS A 753 13.77 27.19 22.31
N ALA A 754 12.77 26.34 22.59
CA ALA A 754 12.94 24.89 22.56
C ALA A 754 13.19 24.34 21.14
N LYS A 755 12.59 24.97 20.12
CA LYS A 755 12.86 24.64 18.70
C LYS A 755 14.28 25.02 18.30
N GLU A 756 14.78 26.15 18.79
CA GLU A 756 16.12 26.65 18.47
C GLU A 756 17.24 25.79 19.10
N GLN A 757 17.07 25.36 20.36
CA GLN A 757 18.00 24.42 21.01
C GLN A 757 18.00 23.02 20.37
N SER A 758 16.84 22.53 19.92
CA SER A 758 16.73 21.25 19.21
C SER A 758 17.51 21.28 17.89
N MET A 759 17.41 22.38 17.13
CA MET A 759 18.16 22.57 15.89
C MET A 759 19.69 22.63 16.13
N LEU A 760 20.14 23.35 17.16
CA LEU A 760 21.57 23.44 17.51
C LEU A 760 22.18 22.09 17.93
N ASN A 761 21.43 21.28 18.69
CA ASN A 761 21.86 19.93 19.08
C ASN A 761 21.88 18.96 17.89
N GLN A 762 20.98 19.14 16.91
CA GLN A 762 20.94 18.35 15.69
C GLN A 762 22.11 18.70 14.75
N GLU A 763 22.51 19.97 14.68
CA GLU A 763 23.69 20.42 13.92
C GLU A 763 25.01 19.92 14.54
N GLN A 764 25.14 19.92 15.87
CA GLN A 764 26.32 19.35 16.53
C GLN A 764 26.43 17.83 16.35
N ARG A 765 25.30 17.09 16.37
CA ARG A 765 25.27 15.66 16.03
C ARG A 765 25.71 15.40 14.59
N ASN A 766 25.27 16.22 13.65
CA ASN A 766 25.67 16.10 12.24
C ASN A 766 27.16 16.43 12.01
N ARG A 767 27.74 17.37 12.76
CA ARG A 767 29.19 17.63 12.72
C ARG A 767 30.02 16.47 13.28
N ASN A 768 29.57 15.83 14.36
CA ASN A 768 30.26 14.69 14.94
C ASN A 768 30.15 13.40 14.09
N GLN A 769 29.06 13.22 13.34
CA GLN A 769 28.96 12.12 12.37
C GLN A 769 29.89 12.30 11.16
N LYS A 770 30.05 13.54 10.66
CA LYS A 770 30.99 13.82 9.54
C LYS A 770 32.47 13.57 9.91
N ARG A 771 32.85 13.75 11.19
CA ARG A 771 34.23 13.45 11.64
C ARG A 771 34.52 11.95 11.77
N LYS A 772 33.52 11.10 12.09
CA LYS A 772 33.69 9.64 12.15
C LYS A 772 33.76 8.94 10.79
N GLY A 773 33.16 9.52 9.73
CA GLY A 773 33.22 8.98 8.37
C GLY A 773 34.55 9.17 7.63
N GLY A 774 35.41 10.09 8.08
CA GLY A 774 36.68 10.44 7.41
C GLY A 774 37.88 9.55 7.76
N GLN A 775 37.78 8.69 8.78
CA GLN A 775 38.90 7.87 9.25
C GLN A 775 38.90 6.41 8.74
N GLN A 776 37.83 5.93 8.12
CA GLN A 776 37.79 4.57 7.53
C GLN A 776 38.32 4.51 6.08
N HIS A 777 38.51 5.64 5.40
CA HIS A 777 39.01 5.68 4.02
C HIS A 777 40.52 5.87 3.85
N ARG A 778 41.32 5.83 4.94
CA ARG A 778 42.79 5.99 4.89
C ARG A 778 43.62 4.74 5.23
N LYS A 779 43.01 3.55 5.32
CA LYS A 779 43.73 2.29 5.62
C LYS A 779 43.62 1.20 4.54
N PHE A 780 43.50 1.61 3.26
CA PHE A 780 43.55 0.66 2.13
C PHE A 780 44.47 1.10 0.98
N ASN A 781 45.40 2.02 1.23
CA ASN A 781 46.33 2.47 0.21
C ASN A 781 47.71 2.77 0.80
N ASP A 782 48.36 1.75 1.38
CA ASP A 782 49.79 1.73 1.69
C ASP A 782 50.24 0.28 1.87
N ASN A 783 50.42 -0.42 0.75
CA ASN A 783 51.28 -1.60 0.64
C ASN A 783 51.50 -1.94 -0.85
N ARG A 784 52.10 -1.00 -1.58
CA ARG A 784 52.82 -1.24 -2.83
C ARG A 784 53.89 -0.16 -2.94
N ASP A 785 55.12 -0.58 -2.67
CA ASP A 785 56.37 -0.20 -3.37
C ASP A 785 57.54 -0.06 -2.40
N GLY A 786 58.58 -0.88 -2.65
CA GLY A 786 59.92 -0.59 -2.12
C GLY A 786 60.78 -1.81 -1.74
N ARG A 787 61.24 -2.57 -2.73
CA ARG A 787 62.55 -3.29 -2.77
C ARG A 787 62.69 -3.82 -4.20
N GLY A 788 63.62 -3.40 -5.05
CA GLY A 788 64.98 -2.95 -4.82
C GLY A 788 65.89 -3.83 -5.70
N ASN A 789 66.04 -3.44 -6.97
CA ASN A 789 66.80 -4.12 -8.01
C ASN A 789 68.26 -3.63 -8.02
N TYR A 790 69.23 -4.52 -7.88
CA TYR A 790 70.63 -4.33 -8.30
C TYR A 790 71.29 -5.71 -8.49
N GLY A 791 71.98 -5.90 -9.64
CA GLY A 791 73.11 -6.85 -9.70
C GLY A 791 73.13 -7.89 -10.83
N ASN A 792 73.22 -7.43 -12.09
CA ASN A 792 74.26 -7.83 -13.06
C ASN A 792 75.03 -9.16 -12.86
N ARG A 793 74.86 -10.15 -13.76
CA ARG A 793 75.93 -10.82 -14.53
C ARG A 793 75.41 -12.05 -15.29
N GLY A 794 75.76 -12.11 -16.57
CA GLY A 794 75.46 -13.23 -17.47
C GLY A 794 76.48 -14.37 -17.44
N GLY A 795 76.18 -15.38 -18.26
CA GLY A 795 77.00 -16.55 -18.55
C GLY A 795 76.53 -17.79 -17.77
N GLN A 796 76.20 -18.94 -18.35
CA GLN A 796 76.56 -19.50 -19.66
C GLN A 796 75.52 -20.57 -20.05
N GLY A 797 75.41 -20.83 -21.36
CA GLY A 797 75.45 -22.19 -21.88
C GLY A 797 74.31 -23.17 -21.59
N ARG A 798 73.59 -23.51 -22.67
CA ARG A 798 73.29 -24.89 -23.14
C ARG A 798 72.47 -25.86 -22.26
N ARG A 799 71.56 -26.53 -22.99
CA ARG A 799 70.95 -27.87 -22.81
C ARG A 799 69.67 -27.94 -21.98
N THR A 800 68.50 -28.08 -22.61
CA THR A 800 67.81 -29.26 -23.20
C THR A 800 67.06 -30.17 -22.21
N TYR A 801 65.79 -30.40 -22.56
CA TYR A 801 64.96 -31.60 -22.32
C TYR A 801 64.49 -31.87 -20.87
N GLN A 802 63.39 -32.56 -20.59
CA GLN A 802 62.13 -32.96 -21.24
C GLN A 802 61.45 -33.89 -20.22
N GLY A 803 60.11 -33.85 -20.12
CA GLY A 803 59.29 -34.91 -19.52
C GLY A 803 59.23 -34.94 -17.99
N GLN A 804 58.27 -35.56 -17.31
CA GLN A 804 56.94 -36.14 -17.59
C GLN A 804 56.67 -37.04 -16.35
N HIS A 805 55.40 -37.17 -15.94
CA HIS A 805 54.86 -38.26 -15.10
C HIS A 805 55.29 -38.33 -13.62
N GLN A 806 54.38 -38.22 -12.63
CA GLN A 806 53.25 -39.07 -12.22
C GLN A 806 53.68 -40.15 -11.21
N HIS A 807 53.15 -40.06 -9.98
CA HIS A 807 52.67 -41.10 -9.05
C HIS A 807 52.50 -40.47 -7.65
N GLN A 808 51.29 -40.40 -7.09
CA GLN A 808 50.66 -41.42 -6.22
C GLN A 808 51.57 -41.87 -5.08
N ALA A 809 51.21 -41.52 -3.84
CA ALA A 809 50.66 -42.45 -2.85
C ALA A 809 50.50 -41.79 -1.47
N ASN A 810 49.33 -42.03 -0.90
CA ASN A 810 48.92 -41.99 0.51
C ASN A 810 50.01 -41.80 1.59
N ALA A 811 49.78 -40.82 2.46
CA ALA A 811 49.48 -41.04 3.88
C ALA A 811 48.64 -39.86 4.38
#